data_AF-A0A1Q3ZL06-F1
#
_entry.id   AF-A0A1Q3ZL06-F1
#
_cell.length_a   1.000
_cell.length_b   1.000
_cell.length_c   1.000
_cell.angle_alpha   90.00
_cell.angle_beta   90.00
_cell.angle_gamma   90.00
#
_symmetry.space_group_name_H-M   'P 1'
#
loop_
_entity.id
_entity.type
_entity.pdbx_description
1 polymer ?
#
loop_
_entity_poly.entity_id
_entity_poly.type
_entity_poly.pdbx_seq_one_letter_code
_entity_poly.pdbx_strand_id
1 'polypeptide(L)'
;MYVSAQGDALTTEERAYLFHIVRKSPILENNIGRYFNYTGPEITFGNNKLNYDSIETHIINNPEFLTIYTSEIQKSPIGLLAEASNKVAIWELNKILLAKRMKDDETFKIYQSRYERFENLLLFHLPAAALKDEDGGRVIHPKTEQLLNPGLHLNDKIKMAESFHFLNDNDQLTTLNAINKSINEYVKQRTQEIFQHLGGRSDQFQNVLVAAGDGSLTAGLLEEREKDENGRWNKGLPKAIGLFPYQLQFIPQKEKDISPIQPRRVAGNDFQTFGNNKITNIHLDIWGYNTDKQTTVVIEKNGRTYHLFGSGETRFLSPDSAFAKGTTYQYIINGLKNQIAVIDEKIHGKKGYDYWIGFYENKKEDLKAQIFNLEHDIANVTSYTIHTKKNSKKAVAGELDKTYYDKKTRKEKQQLYIQKNGELEDTKRKIQALKKEKEAALEKRSILQSKLDHAVDAFGRNWVPFTVNEGLYIYEDSTTFDMTTQEFRFPAKQEAEQFEIRLLAIPNTATTNQADEVMMHINVTSTEPDYNARVRLRFNDVFASNSWKLDRPVLQEEDSMSVRVFLEQLLDKKKEFRLITRGNGIGKWNGFAAVYNASQTELESYPTSKEDSTFKRLRTSEVNIFVDRAIIMEINSFTDPVRSKFEITNQSVADAKNKNNLTYNQILSAYRTASILFRLQEELNVKAGEYFDREKAKIIIDRLNTTFSQAKILVGKVSLKATLLKN
;
A
#
# COMPACT_ATOMS: atom_id res chain seq x y z
N MET A 1 5.76 -38.93 -19.95
CA MET A 1 5.26 -38.32 -21.20
C MET A 1 4.09 -37.45 -20.77
N TYR A 2 4.35 -36.16 -20.53
CA TYR A 2 3.39 -35.28 -19.85
C TYR A 2 2.26 -34.89 -20.80
N VAL A 3 1.03 -35.25 -20.43
CA VAL A 3 -0.17 -34.75 -21.09
C VAL A 3 -0.35 -33.31 -20.67
N SER A 4 0.08 -32.40 -21.55
CA SER A 4 -0.22 -30.98 -21.52
C SER A 4 -1.73 -30.79 -21.66
N ALA A 5 -2.43 -30.64 -20.54
CA ALA A 5 -3.83 -30.21 -20.53
C ALA A 5 -3.92 -28.79 -19.96
N GLN A 6 -3.49 -27.81 -20.77
CA GLN A 6 -3.97 -26.43 -20.77
C GLN A 6 -3.37 -25.76 -22.01
N GLY A 7 -4.22 -25.39 -22.97
CA GLY A 7 -3.79 -24.72 -24.21
C GLY A 7 -3.00 -23.45 -23.92
N ASP A 8 -2.05 -23.12 -24.80
CA ASP A 8 -1.26 -21.89 -24.76
C ASP A 8 -2.16 -20.66 -24.62
N ALA A 9 -2.33 -20.17 -23.40
CA ALA A 9 -3.22 -19.05 -23.10
C ALA A 9 -2.51 -17.68 -23.12
N LEU A 10 -1.17 -17.69 -23.12
CA LEU A 10 -0.34 -16.51 -23.38
C LEU A 10 0.29 -16.64 -24.75
N THR A 11 0.32 -15.55 -25.52
CA THR A 11 1.01 -15.53 -26.82
C THR A 11 2.52 -15.71 -26.63
N THR A 12 3.23 -16.09 -27.69
CA THR A 12 4.70 -16.19 -27.63
C THR A 12 5.35 -14.87 -27.20
N GLU A 13 4.84 -13.73 -27.68
CA GLU A 13 5.32 -12.40 -27.27
C GLU A 13 5.09 -12.15 -25.78
N GLU A 14 3.92 -12.50 -25.26
CA GLU A 14 3.61 -12.34 -23.83
C GLU A 14 4.50 -13.23 -22.95
N ARG A 15 4.76 -14.47 -23.39
CA ARG A 15 5.66 -15.38 -22.68
C ARG A 15 7.09 -14.84 -22.64
N ALA A 16 7.59 -14.34 -23.78
CA ALA A 16 8.92 -13.78 -23.89
C ALA A 16 9.07 -12.52 -23.03
N TYR A 17 8.08 -11.62 -23.07
CA TYR A 17 8.09 -10.40 -22.27
C TYR A 17 7.92 -10.68 -20.76
N LEU A 18 7.08 -11.66 -20.39
CA LEU A 18 6.95 -12.11 -19.01
C LEU A 18 8.29 -12.64 -18.47
N PHE A 19 9.02 -13.45 -19.25
CA PHE A 19 10.37 -13.89 -18.90
C PHE A 19 11.29 -12.70 -18.64
N HIS A 20 11.32 -11.74 -19.55
CA HIS A 20 12.11 -10.52 -19.42
C HIS A 20 11.81 -9.79 -18.10
N ILE A 21 10.53 -9.51 -17.81
CA ILE A 21 10.11 -8.83 -16.59
C ILE A 21 10.59 -9.58 -15.35
N VAL A 22 10.39 -10.90 -15.32
CA VAL A 22 10.76 -11.73 -14.16
C VAL A 22 12.27 -11.67 -13.91
N ARG A 23 13.09 -11.74 -14.96
CA ARG A 23 14.55 -11.68 -14.84
C ARG A 23 15.07 -10.30 -14.43
N LYS A 24 14.40 -9.21 -14.85
CA LYS A 24 14.83 -7.83 -14.51
C LYS A 24 14.32 -7.34 -13.16
N SER A 25 13.20 -7.88 -12.65
CA SER A 25 12.65 -7.51 -11.34
C SER A 25 13.28 -8.36 -10.23
N PRO A 26 14.08 -7.78 -9.31
CA PRO A 26 14.74 -8.57 -8.26
C PRO A 26 13.76 -9.37 -7.40
N ILE A 27 12.57 -8.83 -7.13
CA ILE A 27 11.58 -9.53 -6.32
C ILE A 27 10.95 -10.71 -7.06
N LEU A 28 10.69 -10.57 -8.37
CA LEU A 28 10.16 -11.66 -9.17
C LEU A 28 11.24 -12.73 -9.43
N GLU A 29 12.46 -12.33 -9.75
CA GLU A 29 13.57 -13.26 -9.97
C GLU A 29 13.82 -14.13 -8.74
N ASN A 30 13.91 -13.51 -7.56
CA ASN A 30 14.19 -14.21 -6.30
C ASN A 30 13.10 -15.20 -5.91
N ASN A 31 11.83 -14.89 -6.19
CA ASN A 31 10.69 -15.67 -5.72
C ASN A 31 10.13 -16.66 -6.77
N ILE A 32 10.06 -16.26 -8.04
CA ILE A 32 9.44 -17.04 -9.12
C ILE A 32 10.36 -17.29 -10.32
N GLY A 33 11.52 -16.63 -10.43
CA GLY A 33 12.44 -16.73 -11.59
C GLY A 33 12.91 -18.14 -11.91
N ARG A 34 13.07 -18.99 -10.89
CA ARG A 34 13.44 -20.41 -11.06
C ARG A 34 12.43 -21.23 -11.87
N TYR A 35 11.18 -20.78 -11.97
CA TYR A 35 10.12 -21.47 -12.71
C TYR A 35 10.06 -21.09 -14.20
N PHE A 36 10.98 -20.24 -14.63
CA PHE A 36 11.15 -19.81 -16.01
C PHE A 36 12.43 -20.44 -16.58
N ASN A 37 12.32 -21.64 -17.14
CA ASN A 37 13.47 -22.37 -17.65
C ASN A 37 13.76 -21.96 -19.11
N TYR A 38 14.89 -21.27 -19.31
CA TYR A 38 15.38 -20.90 -20.63
C TYR A 38 16.58 -21.78 -21.01
N THR A 39 16.49 -22.45 -22.15
CA THR A 39 17.51 -23.39 -22.66
C THR A 39 18.23 -22.89 -23.92
N GLY A 40 17.91 -21.66 -24.37
CA GLY A 40 18.55 -21.05 -25.53
C GLY A 40 19.93 -20.46 -25.22
N PRO A 41 20.59 -19.85 -26.23
CA PRO A 41 21.92 -19.27 -26.08
C PRO A 41 21.93 -18.07 -25.10
N GLU A 42 23.03 -17.93 -24.36
CA GLU A 42 23.32 -16.71 -23.61
C GLU A 42 23.73 -15.60 -24.58
N ILE A 43 23.00 -14.47 -24.52
CA ILE A 43 23.27 -13.30 -25.36
C ILE A 43 23.70 -12.18 -24.42
N THR A 44 24.91 -11.66 -24.58
CA THR A 44 25.47 -10.60 -23.73
C THR A 44 25.73 -9.32 -24.52
N PHE A 45 25.67 -8.18 -23.84
CA PHE A 45 26.24 -6.93 -24.32
C PHE A 45 27.78 -7.00 -24.35
N GLY A 46 28.43 -6.01 -24.98
CA GLY A 46 29.90 -5.90 -25.01
C GLY A 46 30.56 -5.74 -23.63
N ASN A 47 29.77 -5.46 -22.58
CA ASN A 47 30.21 -5.41 -21.18
C ASN A 47 29.99 -6.75 -20.42
N ASN A 48 29.70 -7.84 -21.13
CA ASN A 48 29.40 -9.18 -20.61
C ASN A 48 28.13 -9.29 -19.74
N LYS A 49 27.28 -8.27 -19.65
CA LYS A 49 25.95 -8.40 -19.02
C LYS A 49 24.96 -9.04 -20.00
N LEU A 50 24.01 -9.84 -19.49
CA LEU A 50 22.95 -10.43 -20.31
C LEU A 50 22.10 -9.35 -21.00
N ASN A 51 21.84 -9.56 -22.28
CA ASN A 51 20.99 -8.75 -23.12
C ASN A 51 19.60 -9.39 -23.21
N TYR A 52 18.77 -9.08 -22.22
CA TYR A 52 17.41 -9.62 -22.12
C TYR A 52 16.52 -9.24 -23.30
N ASP A 53 16.73 -8.09 -23.93
CA ASP A 53 15.92 -7.64 -25.07
C ASP A 53 16.19 -8.52 -26.31
N SER A 54 17.44 -8.95 -26.49
CA SER A 54 17.81 -9.91 -27.53
C SER A 54 17.35 -11.33 -27.19
N ILE A 55 17.42 -11.74 -25.93
CA ILE A 55 16.90 -13.05 -25.48
C ILE A 55 15.39 -13.12 -25.70
N GLU A 56 14.65 -12.05 -25.38
CA GLU A 56 13.21 -11.94 -25.65
C GLU A 56 12.91 -12.16 -27.13
N THR A 57 13.60 -11.45 -28.02
CA THR A 57 13.46 -11.62 -29.48
C THR A 57 13.77 -13.06 -29.92
N HIS A 58 14.77 -13.69 -29.29
CA HIS A 58 15.14 -15.07 -29.58
C HIS A 58 14.06 -16.08 -29.16
N ILE A 59 13.42 -15.85 -28.00
CA ILE A 59 12.29 -16.65 -27.50
C ILE A 59 11.07 -16.45 -28.41
N ILE A 60 10.80 -15.23 -28.88
CA ILE A 60 9.70 -14.95 -29.82
C ILE A 60 9.85 -15.79 -31.10
N ASN A 61 11.07 -15.89 -31.62
CA ASN A 61 11.35 -16.64 -32.83
C ASN A 61 11.46 -18.17 -32.59
N ASN A 62 11.74 -18.61 -31.36
CA ASN A 62 11.96 -20.00 -30.98
C ASN A 62 11.29 -20.30 -29.62
N PRO A 63 9.95 -20.43 -29.59
CA PRO A 63 9.16 -20.54 -28.35
C PRO A 63 9.56 -21.71 -27.45
N GLU A 64 10.10 -22.78 -28.04
CA GLU A 64 10.51 -24.02 -27.37
C GLU A 64 11.68 -23.83 -26.40
N PHE A 65 12.46 -22.75 -26.54
CA PHE A 65 13.54 -22.45 -25.61
C PHE A 65 13.04 -21.97 -24.24
N LEU A 66 11.76 -21.63 -24.09
CA LEU A 66 11.20 -21.18 -22.81
C LEU A 66 10.10 -22.10 -22.32
N THR A 67 10.35 -22.77 -21.19
CA THR A 67 9.34 -23.50 -20.42
C THR A 67 8.96 -22.73 -19.16
N ILE A 68 7.66 -22.47 -18.99
CA ILE A 68 7.09 -21.81 -17.80
C ILE A 68 6.31 -22.84 -16.99
N TYR A 69 6.75 -23.13 -15.77
CA TYR A 69 6.10 -24.11 -14.89
C TYR A 69 4.95 -23.48 -14.09
N THR A 70 3.81 -23.23 -14.74
CA THR A 70 2.62 -22.59 -14.14
C THR A 70 2.10 -23.32 -12.90
N SER A 71 2.20 -24.66 -12.86
CA SER A 71 1.80 -25.49 -11.73
C SER A 71 2.61 -25.26 -10.44
N GLU A 72 3.82 -24.71 -10.55
CA GLU A 72 4.66 -24.31 -9.42
C GLU A 72 4.54 -22.80 -9.14
N ILE A 73 4.35 -21.99 -10.18
CA ILE A 73 4.10 -20.54 -10.03
C ILE A 73 2.82 -20.32 -9.22
N GLN A 74 1.73 -21.06 -9.46
CA GLN A 74 0.48 -20.95 -8.70
C GLN A 74 0.63 -21.13 -7.18
N LYS A 75 1.69 -21.79 -6.72
CA LYS A 75 1.99 -22.05 -5.29
C LYS A 75 2.81 -20.93 -4.65
N SER A 76 3.14 -19.89 -5.41
CA SER A 76 3.92 -18.74 -4.95
C SER A 76 3.02 -17.64 -4.38
N PRO A 77 3.58 -16.66 -3.65
CA PRO A 77 2.82 -15.52 -3.17
C PRO A 77 2.01 -14.86 -4.30
N ILE A 78 0.69 -14.78 -4.13
CA ILE A 78 -0.24 -14.39 -5.20
C ILE A 78 -0.06 -12.93 -5.62
N GLY A 79 0.44 -12.07 -4.73
CA GLY A 79 0.81 -10.69 -5.04
C GLY A 79 1.84 -10.60 -6.16
N LEU A 80 2.82 -11.50 -6.17
CA LEU A 80 3.87 -11.56 -7.19
C LEU A 80 3.32 -11.99 -8.55
N LEU A 81 2.35 -12.90 -8.57
CA LEU A 81 1.66 -13.28 -9.79
C LEU A 81 0.87 -12.09 -10.34
N ALA A 82 0.20 -11.34 -9.46
CA ALA A 82 -0.53 -10.14 -9.84
C ALA A 82 0.42 -9.04 -10.36
N GLU A 83 1.59 -8.84 -9.73
CA GLU A 83 2.61 -7.90 -10.19
C GLU A 83 3.13 -8.25 -11.59
N ALA A 84 3.54 -9.50 -11.80
CA ALA A 84 4.04 -9.96 -13.09
C ALA A 84 2.96 -9.82 -14.19
N SER A 85 1.72 -10.17 -13.86
CA SER A 85 0.57 -10.02 -14.75
C SER A 85 0.28 -8.56 -15.08
N ASN A 86 0.38 -7.67 -14.09
CA ASN A 86 0.13 -6.23 -14.23
C ASN A 86 1.19 -5.58 -15.13
N LYS A 87 2.46 -5.98 -14.97
CA LYS A 87 3.57 -5.52 -15.82
C LYS A 87 3.35 -5.88 -17.29
N VAL A 88 2.91 -7.12 -17.57
CA VAL A 88 2.56 -7.54 -18.94
C VAL A 88 1.34 -6.77 -19.46
N ALA A 89 0.29 -6.59 -18.66
CA ALA A 89 -0.92 -5.87 -19.06
C ALA A 89 -0.65 -4.39 -19.43
N ILE A 90 0.20 -3.69 -18.66
CA ILE A 90 0.60 -2.31 -18.94
C ILE A 90 1.41 -2.22 -20.23
N TRP A 91 2.39 -3.11 -20.40
CA TRP A 91 3.19 -3.16 -21.63
C TRP A 91 2.33 -3.41 -22.86
N GLU A 92 1.38 -4.33 -22.76
CA GLU A 92 0.46 -4.65 -23.84
C GLU A 92 -0.39 -3.42 -24.20
N LEU A 93 -1.01 -2.77 -23.20
CA LEU A 93 -1.78 -1.54 -23.43
C LEU A 93 -0.90 -0.46 -24.10
N ASN A 94 0.35 -0.33 -23.67
CA ASN A 94 1.28 0.61 -24.27
C ASN A 94 1.53 0.30 -25.76
N LYS A 95 1.85 -0.95 -26.09
CA LYS A 95 2.02 -1.41 -27.47
C LYS A 95 0.78 -1.13 -28.31
N ILE A 96 -0.41 -1.44 -27.78
CA ILE A 96 -1.69 -1.24 -28.45
C ILE A 96 -1.90 0.24 -28.82
N LEU A 97 -1.74 1.14 -27.85
CA LEU A 97 -1.97 2.57 -28.04
C LEU A 97 -0.92 3.20 -28.98
N LEU A 98 0.33 2.76 -28.92
CA LEU A 98 1.37 3.20 -29.84
C LEU A 98 1.12 2.71 -31.27
N ALA A 99 0.75 1.43 -31.46
CA ALA A 99 0.46 0.87 -32.77
C ALA A 99 -0.70 1.61 -33.46
N LYS A 100 -1.79 1.87 -32.72
CA LYS A 100 -2.92 2.67 -33.20
C LYS A 100 -2.49 4.07 -33.64
N ARG A 101 -1.69 4.75 -32.81
CA ARG A 101 -1.20 6.11 -33.08
C ARG A 101 -0.26 6.18 -34.29
N MET A 102 0.66 5.22 -34.39
CA MET A 102 1.66 5.16 -35.46
C MET A 102 1.08 4.65 -36.79
N LYS A 103 -0.18 4.20 -36.80
CA LYS A 103 -0.83 3.54 -37.94
C LYS A 103 -0.02 2.33 -38.42
N ASP A 104 0.52 1.58 -37.46
CA ASP A 104 1.19 0.30 -37.72
C ASP A 104 0.12 -0.79 -37.87
N ASP A 105 -0.39 -0.96 -39.09
CA ASP A 105 -1.49 -1.86 -39.39
C ASP A 105 -1.15 -3.33 -39.11
N GLU A 106 0.11 -3.74 -39.23
CA GLU A 106 0.53 -5.12 -38.96
C GLU A 106 0.44 -5.43 -37.46
N THR A 107 1.05 -4.59 -36.63
CA THR A 107 0.99 -4.74 -35.17
C THR A 107 -0.43 -4.51 -34.65
N PHE A 108 -1.15 -3.51 -35.17
CA PHE A 108 -2.49 -3.18 -34.69
C PHE A 108 -3.51 -4.31 -34.97
N LYS A 109 -3.42 -4.99 -36.11
CA LYS A 109 -4.31 -6.13 -36.43
C LYS A 109 -4.19 -7.26 -35.41
N ILE A 110 -2.99 -7.52 -34.87
CA ILE A 110 -2.77 -8.55 -33.84
C ILE A 110 -3.55 -8.23 -32.57
N TYR A 111 -3.62 -6.94 -32.21
CA TYR A 111 -4.23 -6.49 -30.95
C TYR A 111 -5.60 -5.81 -31.11
N GLN A 112 -6.21 -5.88 -32.28
CA GLN A 112 -7.43 -5.13 -32.59
C GLN A 112 -8.56 -5.39 -31.58
N SER A 113 -8.85 -6.66 -31.28
CA SER A 113 -9.89 -7.02 -30.31
C SER A 113 -9.60 -6.49 -28.90
N ARG A 114 -8.33 -6.33 -28.54
CA ARG A 114 -7.91 -5.78 -27.24
C ARG A 114 -8.06 -4.26 -27.22
N TYR A 115 -7.72 -3.59 -28.32
CA TYR A 115 -7.99 -2.17 -28.49
C TYR A 115 -9.50 -1.88 -28.42
N GLU A 116 -10.33 -2.66 -29.10
CA GLU A 116 -11.80 -2.50 -29.08
C GLU A 116 -12.37 -2.61 -27.66
N ARG A 117 -11.83 -3.51 -26.82
CA ARG A 117 -12.20 -3.57 -25.39
C ARG A 117 -11.84 -2.28 -24.65
N PHE A 118 -10.62 -1.77 -24.83
CA PHE A 118 -10.20 -0.51 -24.23
C PHE A 118 -11.05 0.69 -24.72
N GLU A 119 -11.30 0.75 -26.03
CA GLU A 119 -12.09 1.80 -26.66
C GLU A 119 -13.54 1.82 -26.15
N ASN A 120 -14.15 0.65 -25.96
CA ASN A 120 -15.49 0.56 -25.38
C ASN A 120 -15.56 1.08 -23.94
N LEU A 121 -14.55 0.81 -23.11
CA LEU A 121 -14.46 1.38 -21.76
C LEU A 121 -14.32 2.90 -21.83
N LEU A 122 -13.48 3.39 -22.75
CA LEU A 122 -13.26 4.81 -22.92
C LEU A 122 -14.51 5.56 -23.41
N LEU A 123 -15.19 5.03 -24.42
CA LEU A 123 -16.46 5.57 -24.92
C LEU A 123 -17.54 5.65 -23.83
N PHE A 124 -17.56 4.67 -22.92
CA PHE A 124 -18.51 4.65 -21.81
C PHE A 124 -18.27 5.77 -20.78
N HIS A 125 -17.01 6.14 -20.51
CA HIS A 125 -16.68 7.16 -19.50
C HIS A 125 -16.52 8.58 -20.08
N LEU A 126 -16.32 8.74 -21.39
CA LEU A 126 -16.10 10.05 -22.02
C LEU A 126 -17.37 10.94 -22.00
N PRO A 127 -17.22 12.27 -21.81
CA PRO A 127 -18.33 13.19 -21.96
C PRO A 127 -18.72 13.32 -23.44
N ALA A 128 -19.99 13.65 -23.71
CA ALA A 128 -20.51 13.76 -25.07
C ALA A 128 -19.73 14.74 -25.95
N ALA A 129 -19.20 15.83 -25.36
CA ALA A 129 -18.37 16.81 -26.06
C ALA A 129 -17.04 16.23 -26.56
N ALA A 130 -16.52 15.17 -25.94
CA ALA A 130 -15.29 14.49 -26.36
C ALA A 130 -15.51 13.45 -27.46
N LEU A 131 -16.74 13.30 -27.94
CA LEU A 131 -17.16 12.38 -29.00
C LEU A 131 -17.51 13.15 -30.28
N LYS A 132 -17.52 12.44 -31.39
CA LYS A 132 -17.95 12.93 -32.70
C LYS A 132 -18.94 11.94 -33.30
N ASP A 133 -19.99 12.44 -33.94
CA ASP A 133 -20.91 11.60 -34.70
C ASP A 133 -20.29 11.26 -36.08
N GLU A 134 -20.27 9.97 -36.42
CA GLU A 134 -19.91 9.45 -37.75
C GLU A 134 -20.96 8.44 -38.24
N ASP A 135 -20.99 8.17 -39.54
CA ASP A 135 -21.95 7.22 -40.13
C ASP A 135 -21.74 5.81 -39.53
N GLY A 136 -22.61 5.44 -38.59
CA GLY A 136 -22.53 4.17 -37.86
C GLY A 136 -22.44 4.30 -36.34
N GLY A 137 -22.29 5.51 -35.77
CA GLY A 137 -22.35 5.73 -34.33
C GLY A 137 -21.50 6.91 -33.82
N ARG A 138 -21.37 7.00 -32.49
CA ARG A 138 -20.45 7.96 -31.85
C ARG A 138 -19.05 7.35 -31.76
N VAL A 139 -18.07 8.09 -32.25
CA VAL A 139 -16.65 7.74 -32.16
C VAL A 139 -15.91 8.75 -31.29
N ILE A 140 -14.71 8.39 -30.82
CA ILE A 140 -13.86 9.29 -30.05
C ILE A 140 -13.41 10.43 -30.96
N HIS A 141 -13.48 11.67 -30.47
CA HIS A 141 -13.00 12.81 -31.25
C HIS A 141 -11.48 12.68 -31.50
N PRO A 142 -10.96 12.89 -32.74
CA PRO A 142 -9.54 12.65 -33.06
C PRO A 142 -8.54 13.42 -32.19
N LYS A 143 -8.89 14.63 -31.73
CA LYS A 143 -8.06 15.37 -30.76
C LYS A 143 -8.05 14.70 -29.38
N THR A 144 -9.17 14.13 -28.93
CA THR A 144 -9.25 13.37 -27.68
C THR A 144 -8.37 12.11 -27.75
N GLU A 145 -8.35 11.43 -28.89
CA GLU A 145 -7.51 10.23 -29.10
C GLU A 145 -6.01 10.53 -28.91
N GLN A 146 -5.55 11.73 -29.26
CA GLN A 146 -4.16 12.13 -29.05
C GLN A 146 -3.75 12.14 -27.56
N LEU A 147 -4.70 12.33 -26.62
CA LEU A 147 -4.43 12.30 -25.17
C LEU A 147 -4.07 10.89 -24.67
N LEU A 148 -4.35 9.85 -25.47
CA LEU A 148 -4.05 8.45 -25.17
C LEU A 148 -2.58 8.09 -25.38
N ASN A 149 -1.76 9.02 -25.87
CA ASN A 149 -0.32 8.78 -26.05
C ASN A 149 0.33 8.41 -24.69
N PRO A 150 0.85 7.17 -24.54
CA PRO A 150 1.41 6.71 -23.28
C PRO A 150 2.73 7.40 -22.91
N GLY A 151 3.40 8.04 -23.88
CA GLY A 151 4.62 8.81 -23.63
C GLY A 151 4.38 10.23 -23.10
N LEU A 152 3.13 10.74 -23.09
CA LEU A 152 2.84 12.07 -22.53
C LEU A 152 2.73 12.00 -21.01
N HIS A 153 3.40 12.94 -20.35
CA HIS A 153 3.23 13.16 -18.92
C HIS A 153 1.91 13.88 -18.64
N LEU A 154 1.45 13.86 -17.39
CA LEU A 154 0.15 14.43 -17.04
C LEU A 154 0.06 15.92 -17.40
N ASN A 155 1.10 16.71 -17.11
CA ASN A 155 1.08 18.14 -17.42
C ASN A 155 0.94 18.43 -18.92
N ASP A 156 1.49 17.58 -19.78
CA ASP A 156 1.32 17.72 -21.23
C ASP A 156 -0.09 17.34 -21.65
N LYS A 157 -0.67 16.30 -21.05
CA LYS A 157 -2.08 15.93 -21.28
C LYS A 157 -3.04 17.03 -20.84
N ILE A 158 -2.80 17.67 -19.70
CA ILE A 158 -3.60 18.80 -19.19
C ILE A 158 -3.53 19.98 -20.17
N LYS A 159 -2.33 20.45 -20.51
CA LYS A 159 -2.14 21.57 -21.46
C LYS A 159 -2.79 21.29 -22.81
N MET A 160 -2.73 20.04 -23.26
CA MET A 160 -3.33 19.65 -24.52
C MET A 160 -4.85 19.65 -24.43
N ALA A 161 -5.44 19.14 -23.34
CA ALA A 161 -6.88 19.23 -23.09
C ALA A 161 -7.36 20.69 -22.99
N GLU A 162 -6.60 21.57 -22.35
CA GLU A 162 -6.89 23.02 -22.29
C GLU A 162 -6.91 23.70 -23.68
N SER A 163 -6.15 23.16 -24.64
CA SER A 163 -6.15 23.64 -26.03
C SER A 163 -7.39 23.22 -26.85
N PHE A 164 -8.24 22.34 -26.30
CA PHE A 164 -9.39 21.80 -27.00
C PHE A 164 -10.61 22.70 -26.80
N HIS A 165 -10.81 23.65 -27.72
CA HIS A 165 -11.94 24.61 -27.67
C HIS A 165 -13.35 23.97 -27.64
N PHE A 166 -13.47 22.68 -27.97
CA PHE A 166 -14.74 21.94 -27.91
C PHE A 166 -15.02 21.34 -26.51
N LEU A 167 -14.06 21.40 -25.58
CA LEU A 167 -14.22 20.99 -24.19
C LEU A 167 -14.21 22.23 -23.29
N ASN A 168 -15.28 22.43 -22.51
CA ASN A 168 -15.23 23.37 -21.39
C ASN A 168 -14.38 22.79 -20.25
N ASP A 169 -14.06 23.60 -19.24
CA ASP A 169 -13.20 23.19 -18.11
C ASP A 169 -13.65 21.89 -17.44
N ASN A 170 -14.97 21.72 -17.22
CA ASN A 170 -15.52 20.51 -16.61
C ASN A 170 -15.40 19.30 -17.55
N ASP A 171 -15.61 19.48 -18.85
CA ASP A 171 -15.42 18.43 -19.84
C ASP A 171 -13.95 18.04 -19.99
N GLN A 172 -13.01 18.98 -19.82
CA GLN A 172 -11.57 18.70 -19.80
C GLN A 172 -11.22 17.78 -18.61
N LEU A 173 -11.66 18.13 -17.39
CA LEU A 173 -11.46 17.31 -16.20
C LEU A 173 -12.11 15.92 -16.36
N THR A 174 -13.36 15.89 -16.84
CA THR A 174 -14.10 14.65 -17.04
C THR A 174 -13.44 13.76 -18.07
N THR A 175 -12.93 14.32 -19.17
CA THR A 175 -12.18 13.59 -20.22
C THR A 175 -10.90 12.97 -19.66
N LEU A 176 -10.10 13.72 -18.90
CA LEU A 176 -8.87 13.19 -18.30
C LEU A 176 -9.16 12.10 -17.26
N ASN A 177 -10.19 12.28 -16.43
CA ASN A 177 -10.64 11.27 -15.47
C ASN A 177 -11.19 10.02 -16.17
N ALA A 178 -11.89 10.17 -17.31
CA ALA A 178 -12.38 9.06 -18.12
C ALA A 178 -11.22 8.21 -18.67
N ILE A 179 -10.16 8.85 -19.16
CA ILE A 179 -8.93 8.15 -19.60
C ILE A 179 -8.30 7.39 -18.43
N ASN A 180 -8.10 8.06 -17.29
CA ASN A 180 -7.54 7.46 -16.07
C ASN A 180 -8.33 6.24 -15.59
N LYS A 181 -9.66 6.32 -15.61
CA LYS A 181 -10.56 5.23 -15.23
C LYS A 181 -10.52 4.07 -16.22
N SER A 182 -10.53 4.36 -17.53
CA SER A 182 -10.49 3.35 -18.59
C SER A 182 -9.19 2.56 -18.59
N ILE A 183 -8.06 3.23 -18.33
CA ILE A 183 -6.76 2.56 -18.17
C ILE A 183 -6.79 1.60 -16.97
N ASN A 184 -7.26 2.06 -15.80
CA ASN A 184 -7.35 1.22 -14.62
C ASN A 184 -8.29 0.01 -14.81
N GLU A 185 -9.45 0.21 -15.43
CA GLU A 185 -10.41 -0.87 -15.70
C GLU A 185 -9.85 -1.89 -16.71
N TYR A 186 -9.25 -1.43 -17.81
CA TYR A 186 -8.62 -2.31 -18.79
C TYR A 186 -7.48 -3.12 -18.17
N VAL A 187 -6.54 -2.44 -17.50
CA VAL A 187 -5.37 -3.09 -16.89
C VAL A 187 -5.84 -4.08 -15.83
N LYS A 188 -6.85 -3.75 -15.02
CA LYS A 188 -7.42 -4.70 -14.04
C LYS A 188 -7.94 -5.97 -14.70
N GLN A 189 -8.75 -5.84 -15.74
CA GLN A 189 -9.33 -7.00 -16.45
C GLN A 189 -8.22 -7.85 -17.07
N ARG A 190 -7.29 -7.22 -17.80
CA ARG A 190 -6.21 -7.95 -18.47
C ARG A 190 -5.24 -8.60 -17.48
N THR A 191 -4.93 -7.91 -16.38
CA THR A 191 -4.12 -8.48 -15.29
C THR A 191 -4.79 -9.72 -14.71
N GLN A 192 -6.11 -9.70 -14.50
CA GLN A 192 -6.83 -10.85 -13.97
C GLN A 192 -6.80 -12.05 -14.93
N GLU A 193 -6.94 -11.82 -16.25
CA GLU A 193 -6.81 -12.87 -17.26
C GLU A 193 -5.43 -13.54 -17.20
N ILE A 194 -4.35 -12.75 -17.25
CA ILE A 194 -2.97 -13.25 -17.19
C ILE A 194 -2.69 -13.94 -15.85
N PHE A 195 -3.19 -13.38 -14.74
CA PHE A 195 -3.07 -13.97 -13.40
C PHE A 195 -3.67 -15.38 -13.35
N GLN A 196 -4.85 -15.58 -13.95
CA GLN A 196 -5.49 -16.88 -14.04
C GLN A 196 -4.69 -17.85 -14.93
N HIS A 197 -4.09 -17.37 -16.03
CA HIS A 197 -3.22 -18.18 -16.89
C HIS A 197 -1.92 -18.62 -16.20
N LEU A 198 -1.41 -17.82 -15.26
CA LEU A 198 -0.29 -18.21 -14.38
C LEU A 198 -0.71 -19.13 -13.22
N GLY A 199 -1.99 -19.54 -13.18
CA GLY A 199 -2.57 -20.43 -12.18
C GLY A 199 -3.04 -19.72 -10.90
N GLY A 200 -3.03 -18.39 -10.89
CA GLY A 200 -3.57 -17.60 -9.79
C GLY A 200 -5.08 -17.84 -9.59
N ARG A 201 -5.49 -18.03 -8.34
CA ARG A 201 -6.89 -18.25 -7.97
C ARG A 201 -7.32 -17.26 -6.90
N SER A 202 -8.33 -16.45 -7.21
CA SER A 202 -8.96 -15.54 -6.26
C SER A 202 -10.41 -15.28 -6.67
N ASP A 203 -11.34 -15.39 -5.73
CA ASP A 203 -12.76 -15.09 -5.97
C ASP A 203 -13.02 -13.60 -6.10
N GLN A 204 -12.14 -12.78 -5.53
CA GLN A 204 -12.21 -11.33 -5.58
C GLN A 204 -10.85 -10.77 -5.96
N PHE A 205 -10.81 -9.96 -7.02
CA PHE A 205 -9.59 -9.43 -7.58
C PHE A 205 -9.74 -7.93 -7.84
N GLN A 206 -8.96 -7.13 -7.11
CA GLN A 206 -8.84 -5.69 -7.35
C GLN A 206 -7.41 -5.38 -7.77
N ASN A 207 -7.27 -4.52 -8.75
CA ASN A 207 -5.99 -4.10 -9.29
C ASN A 207 -6.11 -2.63 -9.65
N VAL A 208 -5.25 -1.80 -9.07
CA VAL A 208 -5.31 -0.34 -9.20
C VAL A 208 -3.90 0.18 -9.45
N LEU A 209 -3.75 0.96 -10.51
CA LEU A 209 -2.61 1.83 -10.74
C LEU A 209 -2.93 3.22 -10.21
N VAL A 210 -1.97 3.83 -9.53
CA VAL A 210 -2.13 5.15 -8.96
C VAL A 210 -0.82 5.93 -9.01
N ALA A 211 -0.93 7.21 -9.36
CA ALA A 211 0.15 8.19 -9.23
C ALA A 211 -0.25 9.33 -8.30
N ALA A 212 0.74 9.88 -7.60
CA ALA A 212 0.63 11.09 -6.80
C ALA A 212 1.85 11.98 -7.06
N GLY A 213 1.65 13.29 -7.13
CA GLY A 213 2.73 14.24 -7.44
C GLY A 213 2.22 15.52 -8.08
N ASP A 214 3.10 16.25 -8.76
CA ASP A 214 2.76 17.47 -9.52
C ASP A 214 2.66 17.28 -11.04
N GLY A 215 2.84 16.06 -11.55
CA GLY A 215 2.65 15.73 -12.97
C GLY A 215 3.80 16.16 -13.90
N SER A 216 4.95 16.55 -13.33
CA SER A 216 6.04 17.21 -14.04
C SER A 216 7.14 16.29 -14.61
N LEU A 217 7.38 15.08 -14.07
CA LEU A 217 8.26 14.02 -14.63
C LEU A 217 8.61 12.95 -13.57
N THR A 218 8.71 11.70 -14.00
CA THR A 218 9.50 10.64 -13.33
C THR A 218 10.46 9.98 -14.33
N ALA A 219 11.65 9.60 -13.87
CA ALA A 219 12.50 8.69 -14.65
C ALA A 219 11.84 7.30 -14.65
N GLY A 220 11.60 6.73 -15.84
CA GLY A 220 11.01 5.40 -15.98
C GLY A 220 11.83 4.30 -15.27
N LEU A 221 11.12 3.24 -14.86
CA LEU A 221 11.53 2.20 -13.93
C LEU A 221 12.85 1.45 -14.25
N LEU A 222 13.34 1.38 -15.48
CA LEU A 222 14.48 0.47 -15.81
C LEU A 222 15.62 1.12 -16.58
N GLU A 223 15.90 2.42 -16.37
CA GLU A 223 16.73 3.20 -17.30
C GLU A 223 16.22 3.03 -18.75
N GLU A 224 14.90 2.89 -18.89
CA GLU A 224 14.23 2.58 -20.15
C GLU A 224 14.50 3.74 -21.11
N ARG A 225 15.46 3.51 -21.99
CA ARG A 225 15.75 4.42 -23.07
C ARG A 225 14.72 4.12 -24.14
N GLU A 226 14.00 5.15 -24.56
CA GLU A 226 13.15 5.09 -25.76
C GLU A 226 13.95 4.68 -27.00
N LYS A 227 15.27 4.86 -26.96
CA LYS A 227 16.19 4.53 -28.03
C LYS A 227 17.39 3.75 -27.50
N ASP A 228 17.79 2.72 -28.23
CA ASP A 228 19.05 2.01 -28.00
C ASP A 228 20.28 2.92 -28.25
N GLU A 229 21.48 2.39 -28.04
CA GLU A 229 22.75 3.12 -28.25
C GLU A 229 22.97 3.59 -29.70
N ASN A 230 22.21 3.04 -30.65
CA ASN A 230 22.25 3.39 -32.08
C ASN A 230 21.11 4.37 -32.47
N GLY A 231 20.34 4.87 -31.51
CA GLY A 231 19.23 5.78 -31.77
C GLY A 231 17.98 5.11 -32.35
N ARG A 232 17.93 3.77 -32.40
CA ARG A 232 16.76 3.01 -32.83
C ARG A 232 15.80 2.85 -31.68
N TRP A 233 14.50 2.91 -31.95
CA TRP A 233 13.49 2.73 -30.92
C TRP A 233 13.66 1.40 -30.20
N ASN A 234 13.77 1.46 -28.88
CA ASN A 234 13.92 0.28 -28.07
C ASN A 234 12.59 -0.48 -28.06
N LYS A 235 12.52 -1.60 -28.78
CA LYS A 235 11.29 -2.40 -28.90
C LYS A 235 10.90 -3.09 -27.58
N GLY A 236 11.81 -3.13 -26.60
CA GLY A 236 11.66 -3.90 -25.37
C GLY A 236 11.03 -3.18 -24.18
N LEU A 237 11.09 -1.84 -24.06
CA LEU A 237 10.67 -1.17 -22.82
C LEU A 237 10.08 0.22 -23.05
N PRO A 238 8.76 0.41 -22.89
CA PRO A 238 8.16 1.71 -23.00
C PRO A 238 8.16 2.46 -21.67
N LYS A 239 8.51 3.76 -21.69
CA LYS A 239 8.18 4.70 -20.61
C LYS A 239 6.66 4.82 -20.48
N ALA A 240 6.03 3.89 -19.78
CA ALA A 240 4.59 3.85 -19.53
C ALA A 240 4.12 4.87 -18.47
N ILE A 241 4.87 5.95 -18.26
CA ILE A 241 4.60 7.00 -17.26
C ILE A 241 3.20 7.60 -17.48
N GLY A 242 2.79 7.78 -18.75
CA GLY A 242 1.47 8.30 -19.10
C GLY A 242 0.32 7.32 -18.90
N LEU A 243 0.59 6.07 -18.50
CA LEU A 243 -0.42 5.04 -18.17
C LEU A 243 -0.70 4.93 -16.68
N PHE A 244 0.01 5.66 -15.81
CA PHE A 244 -0.33 5.71 -14.39
C PHE A 244 -1.42 6.76 -14.13
N PRO A 245 -2.61 6.34 -13.67
CA PRO A 245 -3.73 7.25 -13.45
C PRO A 245 -3.51 8.18 -12.25
N TYR A 246 -3.89 9.45 -12.41
CA TYR A 246 -3.87 10.46 -11.36
C TYR A 246 -5.29 10.76 -10.86
N GLN A 247 -5.41 11.09 -9.58
CA GLN A 247 -6.64 11.70 -9.07
C GLN A 247 -6.58 13.21 -9.32
N LEU A 248 -7.46 13.73 -10.18
CA LEU A 248 -7.45 15.12 -10.63
C LEU A 248 -8.51 15.95 -9.90
N GLN A 249 -8.22 17.23 -9.66
CA GLN A 249 -9.16 18.18 -9.05
C GLN A 249 -8.94 19.60 -9.57
N PHE A 250 -9.97 20.44 -9.44
CA PHE A 250 -9.84 21.88 -9.60
C PHE A 250 -9.27 22.53 -8.34
N ILE A 251 -8.49 23.60 -8.51
CA ILE A 251 -8.09 24.48 -7.40
C ILE A 251 -8.80 25.82 -7.53
N PRO A 252 -9.68 26.19 -6.57
CA PRO A 252 -10.31 27.50 -6.59
C PRO A 252 -9.25 28.60 -6.45
N GLN A 253 -9.14 29.48 -7.44
CA GLN A 253 -8.34 30.70 -7.35
C GLN A 253 -9.24 31.87 -6.96
N LYS A 254 -8.87 32.62 -5.91
CA LYS A 254 -9.64 33.78 -5.42
C LYS A 254 -9.72 34.94 -6.44
N GLU A 255 -8.86 34.97 -7.47
CA GLU A 255 -8.71 36.10 -8.40
C GLU A 255 -8.93 35.75 -9.88
N LYS A 256 -9.19 34.48 -10.24
CA LYS A 256 -9.46 34.06 -11.62
C LYS A 256 -10.73 33.22 -11.69
N ASP A 257 -11.53 33.43 -12.74
CA ASP A 257 -12.71 32.61 -13.04
C ASP A 257 -12.34 31.15 -13.38
N ILE A 258 -11.10 30.88 -13.81
CA ILE A 258 -10.63 29.56 -14.23
C ILE A 258 -9.83 28.91 -13.10
N SER A 259 -10.32 27.77 -12.61
CA SER A 259 -9.59 26.92 -11.67
C SER A 259 -8.72 25.93 -12.47
N PRO A 260 -7.38 25.98 -12.37
CA PRO A 260 -6.54 25.04 -13.12
C PRO A 260 -6.72 23.61 -12.60
N ILE A 261 -6.68 22.64 -13.51
CA ILE A 261 -6.69 21.20 -13.18
C ILE A 261 -5.32 20.85 -12.60
N GLN A 262 -5.31 20.15 -11.45
CA GLN A 262 -4.08 19.63 -10.86
C GLN A 262 -4.24 18.22 -10.32
N PRO A 263 -3.16 17.41 -10.32
CA PRO A 263 -3.14 16.13 -9.61
C PRO A 263 -3.17 16.33 -8.09
N ARG A 264 -3.76 15.36 -7.41
CA ARG A 264 -3.62 15.20 -5.96
C ARG A 264 -2.21 14.69 -5.62
N ARG A 265 -1.68 15.21 -4.51
CA ARG A 265 -0.39 14.79 -3.94
C ARG A 265 -0.56 13.65 -2.94
N VAL A 266 -1.79 13.44 -2.50
CA VAL A 266 -2.22 12.29 -1.70
C VAL A 266 -3.32 11.60 -2.49
N ALA A 267 -3.05 10.40 -2.97
CA ALA A 267 -4.03 9.61 -3.70
C ALA A 267 -4.56 8.51 -2.77
N GLY A 268 -5.84 8.59 -2.40
CA GLY A 268 -6.51 7.65 -1.52
C GLY A 268 -7.37 6.65 -2.29
N ASN A 269 -7.27 5.37 -1.97
CA ASN A 269 -8.01 4.29 -2.61
C ASN A 269 -8.71 3.45 -1.54
N ASP A 270 -10.04 3.39 -1.61
CA ASP A 270 -10.87 2.67 -0.66
C ASP A 270 -11.10 1.21 -1.07
N PHE A 271 -11.01 0.32 -0.10
CA PHE A 271 -11.20 -1.11 -0.27
C PHE A 271 -11.99 -1.71 0.90
N GLN A 272 -12.35 -2.98 0.77
CA GLN A 272 -12.97 -3.77 1.84
C GLN A 272 -12.21 -5.08 2.00
N THR A 273 -12.01 -5.51 3.25
CA THR A 273 -11.56 -6.87 3.52
C THR A 273 -12.64 -7.86 3.09
N PHE A 274 -12.24 -9.06 2.70
CA PHE A 274 -13.17 -9.98 2.04
C PHE A 274 -14.16 -10.70 2.98
N GLY A 275 -13.95 -10.64 4.29
CA GLY A 275 -14.74 -11.39 5.27
C GLY A 275 -14.73 -12.90 5.00
N ASN A 276 -15.79 -13.60 5.44
CA ASN A 276 -16.01 -15.03 5.20
C ASN A 276 -14.82 -15.94 5.57
N ASN A 277 -14.05 -15.54 6.59
CA ASN A 277 -12.84 -16.21 7.05
C ASN A 277 -11.74 -16.34 5.98
N LYS A 278 -11.70 -15.44 5.00
CA LYS A 278 -10.62 -15.34 4.01
C LYS A 278 -9.59 -14.30 4.42
N ILE A 279 -8.34 -14.54 4.05
CA ILE A 279 -7.27 -13.57 4.21
C ILE A 279 -7.45 -12.49 3.15
N THR A 280 -7.24 -11.23 3.53
CA THR A 280 -7.13 -10.12 2.58
C THR A 280 -5.66 -9.86 2.34
N ASN A 281 -5.18 -10.24 1.16
CA ASN A 281 -3.81 -10.03 0.73
C ASN A 281 -3.75 -8.73 -0.09
N ILE A 282 -2.79 -7.88 0.25
CA ILE A 282 -2.54 -6.60 -0.41
C ILE A 282 -1.10 -6.64 -0.90
N HIS A 283 -0.88 -6.57 -2.20
CA HIS A 283 0.44 -6.44 -2.79
C HIS A 283 0.67 -5.01 -3.25
N LEU A 284 1.85 -4.49 -2.94
CA LEU A 284 2.24 -3.13 -3.30
C LEU A 284 3.55 -3.17 -4.08
N ASP A 285 3.53 -2.65 -5.30
CA ASP A 285 4.72 -2.52 -6.15
C ASP A 285 4.93 -1.04 -6.49
N ILE A 286 6.09 -0.49 -6.14
CA ILE A 286 6.43 0.91 -6.39
C ILE A 286 7.11 1.05 -7.75
N TRP A 287 6.49 1.84 -8.62
CA TRP A 287 6.93 2.06 -10.00
C TRP A 287 7.68 3.38 -10.18
N GLY A 288 7.24 4.42 -9.48
CA GLY A 288 7.81 5.75 -9.53
C GLY A 288 8.36 6.11 -8.16
N TYR A 289 9.64 6.48 -8.10
CA TYR A 289 10.31 6.82 -6.86
C TYR A 289 11.16 8.07 -7.02
N ASN A 290 11.44 8.68 -5.88
CA ASN A 290 12.38 9.77 -5.76
C ASN A 290 13.65 9.25 -5.05
N THR A 291 14.83 9.60 -5.54
CA THR A 291 16.10 9.15 -4.93
C THR A 291 16.39 9.86 -3.60
N ASP A 292 15.85 11.06 -3.40
CA ASP A 292 16.15 11.95 -2.28
C ASP A 292 15.04 11.93 -1.21
N LYS A 293 13.90 11.30 -1.50
CA LYS A 293 12.70 11.26 -0.64
C LYS A 293 12.16 9.84 -0.56
N GLN A 294 11.77 9.42 0.65
CA GLN A 294 11.21 8.10 0.86
C GLN A 294 9.74 8.05 0.44
N THR A 295 9.41 7.30 -0.62
CA THR A 295 8.00 7.06 -0.99
C THR A 295 7.22 6.61 0.24
N THR A 296 6.08 7.25 0.53
CA THR A 296 5.31 6.95 1.74
C THR A 296 3.95 6.40 1.35
N VAL A 297 3.63 5.19 1.83
CA VAL A 297 2.33 4.55 1.68
C VAL A 297 1.71 4.38 3.07
N VAL A 298 0.43 4.74 3.20
CA VAL A 298 -0.31 4.61 4.45
C VAL A 298 -1.52 3.73 4.22
N ILE A 299 -1.60 2.62 4.95
CA ILE A 299 -2.79 1.78 5.01
C ILE A 299 -3.53 2.15 6.29
N GLU A 300 -4.82 2.47 6.21
CA GLU A 300 -5.64 2.80 7.37
C GLU A 300 -6.87 1.91 7.46
N LYS A 301 -7.06 1.24 8.60
CA LYS A 301 -8.22 0.39 8.88
C LYS A 301 -8.72 0.61 10.30
N ASN A 302 -10.00 0.95 10.48
CA ASN A 302 -10.62 1.20 11.78
C ASN A 302 -9.82 2.21 12.65
N GLY A 303 -9.30 3.28 12.03
CA GLY A 303 -8.49 4.30 12.69
C GLY A 303 -7.09 3.86 13.10
N ARG A 304 -6.65 2.64 12.74
CA ARG A 304 -5.27 2.16 12.89
C ARG A 304 -4.50 2.38 11.60
N THR A 305 -3.26 2.86 11.70
CA THR A 305 -2.44 3.19 10.54
C THR A 305 -1.17 2.33 10.49
N TYR A 306 -0.85 1.89 9.27
CA TYR A 306 0.35 1.12 8.95
C TYR A 306 1.10 1.88 7.87
N HIS A 307 2.29 2.36 8.23
CA HIS A 307 3.14 3.13 7.33
C HIS A 307 4.15 2.21 6.66
N LEU A 308 4.36 2.43 5.37
CA LEU A 308 5.37 1.75 4.59
C LEU A 308 6.22 2.79 3.85
N PHE A 309 7.52 2.71 4.05
CA PHE A 309 8.52 3.63 3.52
C PHE A 309 9.32 2.96 2.41
N GLY A 310 9.36 3.59 1.25
CA GLY A 310 10.06 3.10 0.07
C GLY A 310 11.50 3.58 0.01
N SER A 311 12.37 2.70 -0.49
CA SER A 311 13.76 3.04 -0.80
C SER A 311 13.92 3.45 -2.26
N GLY A 312 14.62 4.57 -2.49
CA GLY A 312 15.03 4.97 -3.85
C GLY A 312 16.00 3.98 -4.52
N GLU A 313 16.76 3.19 -3.75
CA GLU A 313 17.68 2.19 -4.29
C GLU A 313 17.00 0.86 -4.65
N THR A 314 16.31 0.23 -3.69
CA THR A 314 15.72 -1.12 -3.87
C THR A 314 14.26 -1.11 -4.35
N ARG A 315 13.56 0.03 -4.27
CA ARG A 315 12.11 0.20 -4.57
C ARG A 315 11.16 -0.56 -3.65
N PHE A 316 11.71 -1.34 -2.73
CA PHE A 316 10.93 -2.05 -1.74
C PHE A 316 10.42 -1.09 -0.68
N LEU A 317 9.23 -1.43 -0.19
CA LEU A 317 8.62 -0.83 0.97
C LEU A 317 9.06 -1.57 2.24
N SER A 318 9.16 -0.82 3.33
CA SER A 318 9.41 -1.33 4.67
C SER A 318 8.66 -0.51 5.72
N PRO A 319 8.10 -1.13 6.78
CA PRO A 319 7.58 -0.40 7.94
C PRO A 319 8.65 0.35 8.73
N ASP A 320 9.92 -0.03 8.56
CA ASP A 320 11.05 0.63 9.21
C ASP A 320 11.50 1.85 8.39
N SER A 321 11.25 3.05 8.91
CA SER A 321 11.68 4.31 8.29
C SER A 321 13.21 4.45 8.15
N ALA A 322 14.01 3.69 8.91
CA ALA A 322 15.47 3.68 8.78
C ALA A 322 15.96 2.81 7.61
N PHE A 323 15.08 2.04 6.97
CA PHE A 323 15.41 1.15 5.84
C PHE A 323 16.01 1.91 4.64
N ALA A 324 15.54 3.13 4.39
CA ALA A 324 15.95 3.94 3.27
C ALA A 324 16.60 5.26 3.73
N LYS A 325 17.42 5.88 2.89
CA LYS A 325 17.85 7.26 3.08
C LYS A 325 16.86 8.21 2.39
N GLY A 326 16.81 9.46 2.84
CA GLY A 326 16.02 10.50 2.20
C GLY A 326 15.05 11.21 3.16
N THR A 327 14.42 12.26 2.65
CA THR A 327 13.43 13.04 3.39
C THR A 327 12.15 12.22 3.56
N THR A 328 11.59 12.18 4.77
CA THR A 328 10.35 11.48 5.07
C THR A 328 9.15 12.44 5.10
N TYR A 329 7.94 11.90 4.94
CA TYR A 329 6.73 12.73 5.10
C TYR A 329 6.63 13.32 6.53
N GLN A 330 7.12 12.60 7.54
CA GLN A 330 7.20 13.09 8.91
C GLN A 330 8.10 14.33 9.06
N TYR A 331 9.18 14.43 8.26
CA TYR A 331 10.02 15.62 8.23
C TYR A 331 9.24 16.87 7.78
N ILE A 332 8.36 16.72 6.78
CA ILE A 332 7.48 17.79 6.30
C ILE A 332 6.50 18.24 7.40
N ILE A 333 5.88 17.27 8.10
CA ILE A 333 5.00 17.55 9.26
C ILE A 333 5.76 18.31 10.34
N ASN A 334 6.96 17.88 10.69
CA ASN A 334 7.78 18.56 11.71
C ASN A 334 8.21 19.96 11.24
N GLY A 335 8.52 20.13 9.95
CA GLY A 335 8.82 21.44 9.35
C GLY A 335 7.64 22.41 9.46
N LEU A 336 6.42 21.95 9.19
CA LEU A 336 5.19 22.74 9.37
C LEU A 336 4.99 23.14 10.84
N LYS A 337 5.13 22.19 11.78
CA LYS A 337 5.04 22.46 13.23
C LYS A 337 6.04 23.52 13.68
N ASN A 338 7.29 23.41 13.23
CA ASN A 338 8.34 24.37 13.57
C ASN A 338 8.05 25.78 13.03
N GLN A 339 7.54 25.89 11.80
CA GLN A 339 7.18 27.18 11.23
C GLN A 339 5.99 27.83 11.95
N ILE A 340 4.99 27.03 12.36
CA ILE A 340 3.88 27.51 13.18
C ILE A 340 4.41 28.04 14.51
N ALA A 341 5.31 27.30 15.18
CA ALA A 341 5.91 27.74 16.44
C ALA A 341 6.67 29.08 16.30
N VAL A 342 7.40 29.28 15.20
CA VAL A 342 8.09 30.57 14.91
C VAL A 342 7.08 31.72 14.73
N ILE A 343 5.94 31.48 14.10
CA ILE A 343 4.90 32.51 13.95
C ILE A 343 4.21 32.78 15.30
N ASP A 344 3.94 31.74 16.08
CA ASP A 344 3.35 31.87 17.42
C ASP A 344 4.27 32.67 18.34
N GLU A 345 5.59 32.49 18.26
CA GLU A 345 6.55 33.33 18.99
C GLU A 345 6.52 34.80 18.52
N LYS A 346 6.34 35.07 17.22
CA LYS A 346 6.20 36.45 16.71
C LYS A 346 4.90 37.12 17.17
N ILE A 347 3.82 36.37 17.33
CA ILE A 347 2.52 36.92 17.76
C ILE A 347 2.49 37.06 19.28
N HIS A 348 2.75 35.97 20.00
CA HIS A 348 2.52 35.81 21.44
C HIS A 348 3.79 35.79 22.29
N GLY A 349 4.98 35.80 21.69
CA GLY A 349 6.24 35.73 22.43
C GLY A 349 6.49 36.96 23.30
N LYS A 350 7.53 36.88 24.15
CA LYS A 350 7.88 37.92 25.13
C LYS A 350 8.09 39.33 24.53
N LYS A 351 8.47 39.40 23.26
CA LYS A 351 8.61 40.64 22.48
C LYS A 351 7.82 40.57 21.17
N GLY A 352 6.74 39.79 21.15
CA GLY A 352 5.86 39.62 20.00
C GLY A 352 4.89 40.79 19.80
N TYR A 353 4.01 40.66 18.80
CA TYR A 353 3.02 41.69 18.49
C TYR A 353 2.10 42.01 19.66
N ASP A 354 1.65 41.02 20.43
CA ASP A 354 0.78 41.24 21.59
C ASP A 354 1.45 42.10 22.65
N TYR A 355 2.74 41.85 22.92
CA TYR A 355 3.52 42.65 23.84
C TYR A 355 3.67 44.10 23.36
N TRP A 356 4.07 44.31 22.10
CA TRP A 356 4.29 45.67 21.58
C TRP A 356 3.01 46.47 21.44
N ILE A 357 1.90 45.82 21.04
CA ILE A 357 0.58 46.45 21.01
C ILE A 357 0.19 46.85 22.43
N GLY A 358 0.31 45.97 23.43
CA GLY A 358 0.04 46.29 24.83
C GLY A 358 0.91 47.44 25.36
N PHE A 359 2.21 47.41 25.08
CA PHE A 359 3.15 48.47 25.46
C PHE A 359 2.76 49.83 24.87
N TYR A 360 2.44 49.90 23.57
CA TYR A 360 2.06 51.15 22.92
C TYR A 360 0.65 51.61 23.29
N GLU A 361 -0.30 50.72 23.57
CA GLU A 361 -1.61 51.10 24.11
C GLU A 361 -1.46 51.72 25.52
N ASN A 362 -0.61 51.16 26.39
CA ASN A 362 -0.30 51.79 27.68
C ASN A 362 0.35 53.16 27.50
N LYS A 363 1.36 53.28 26.63
CA LYS A 363 2.03 54.55 26.31
C LYS A 363 1.06 55.60 25.75
N LYS A 364 0.07 55.16 24.96
CA LYS A 364 -0.98 56.03 24.40
C LYS A 364 -1.88 56.60 25.50
N GLU A 365 -2.27 55.80 26.49
CA GLU A 365 -3.05 56.29 27.62
C GLU A 365 -2.23 57.23 28.53
N ASP A 366 -0.95 56.93 28.77
CA ASP A 366 -0.04 57.84 29.49
C ASP A 366 0.11 59.20 28.78
N LEU A 367 0.26 59.18 27.46
CA LEU A 367 0.36 60.40 26.65
C LEU A 367 -0.94 61.22 26.69
N LYS A 368 -2.10 60.57 26.64
CA LYS A 368 -3.40 61.26 26.79
C LYS A 368 -3.51 61.93 28.16
N ALA A 369 -3.11 61.25 29.24
CA ALA A 369 -3.12 61.82 30.59
C ALA A 369 -2.16 63.03 30.69
N GLN A 370 -0.96 62.94 30.10
CA GLN A 370 -0.02 64.06 30.04
C GLN A 370 -0.57 65.25 29.24
N ILE A 371 -1.20 64.99 28.10
CA ILE A 371 -1.83 66.02 27.26
C ILE A 371 -2.96 66.71 28.03
N PHE A 372 -3.84 65.95 28.70
CA PHE A 372 -4.91 66.49 29.51
C PHE A 372 -4.40 67.40 30.64
N ASN A 373 -3.36 66.96 31.36
CA ASN A 373 -2.72 67.78 32.39
C ASN A 373 -2.07 69.04 31.80
N LEU A 374 -1.44 68.96 30.62
CA LEU A 374 -0.87 70.10 29.92
C LEU A 374 -1.93 71.10 29.45
N GLU A 375 -3.09 70.63 28.98
CA GLU A 375 -4.23 71.49 28.62
C GLU A 375 -4.74 72.26 29.83
N HIS A 376 -4.91 71.57 30.96
CA HIS A 376 -5.30 72.18 32.23
C HIS A 376 -4.27 73.23 32.69
N ASP A 377 -2.99 72.90 32.62
CA ASP A 377 -1.89 73.80 32.94
C ASP A 377 -1.83 75.04 32.03
N ILE A 378 -2.04 74.88 30.72
CA ILE A 378 -2.10 75.99 29.76
C ILE A 378 -3.30 76.89 30.07
N ALA A 379 -4.45 76.30 30.42
CA ALA A 379 -5.64 77.04 30.83
C ALA A 379 -5.42 77.84 32.13
N ASN A 380 -4.73 77.26 33.12
CA ASN A 380 -4.38 77.95 34.37
C ASN A 380 -3.38 79.11 34.16
N VAL A 381 -2.50 79.03 33.17
CA VAL A 381 -1.62 80.16 32.79
C VAL A 381 -2.40 81.28 32.07
N THR A 382 -3.59 80.99 31.53
CA THR A 382 -4.49 82.01 30.93
C THR A 382 -5.40 82.71 31.93
N SER A 383 -5.65 82.15 33.11
CA SER A 383 -6.37 82.83 34.18
C SER A 383 -5.48 83.87 34.87
N TYR A 384 -5.91 85.13 34.86
CA TYR A 384 -5.22 86.21 35.59
C TYR A 384 -5.16 85.88 37.09
N THR A 385 -3.97 85.68 37.64
CA THR A 385 -3.81 85.59 39.09
C THR A 385 -3.91 87.01 39.69
N ILE A 386 -5.02 87.31 40.36
CA ILE A 386 -5.14 88.54 41.16
C ILE A 386 -4.33 88.34 42.44
N HIS A 387 -3.15 88.95 42.53
CA HIS A 387 -2.42 89.03 43.79
C HIS A 387 -3.03 90.16 44.63
N THR A 388 -3.76 89.84 45.70
CA THR A 388 -4.02 90.83 46.76
C THR A 388 -2.87 90.79 47.76
N LYS A 389 -2.04 91.83 47.79
CA LYS A 389 -1.07 92.02 48.88
C LYS A 389 -1.83 92.22 50.19
N LYS A 390 -1.94 91.17 51.03
CA LYS A 390 -2.22 91.34 52.47
C LYS A 390 -0.99 91.96 53.13
N ASN A 391 -0.80 93.28 52.93
CA ASN A 391 -0.09 94.25 53.77
C ASN A 391 0.52 95.39 52.92
N SER A 392 -0.32 96.34 52.49
CA SER A 392 0.17 97.69 52.21
C SER A 392 -0.89 98.71 52.61
N LYS A 393 -0.79 99.22 53.85
CA LYS A 393 -1.47 100.45 54.26
C LYS A 393 -0.83 101.62 53.52
N LYS A 394 -1.40 102.00 52.38
CA LYS A 394 -1.53 103.36 51.82
C LYS A 394 -1.94 103.23 50.35
N ALA A 395 -3.19 103.59 50.07
CA ALA A 395 -3.67 103.79 48.72
C ALA A 395 -3.06 105.10 48.18
N VAL A 396 -2.31 105.00 47.09
CA VAL A 396 -2.07 106.12 46.18
C VAL A 396 -2.85 105.80 44.91
N ALA A 397 -3.72 106.71 44.49
CA ALA A 397 -4.49 106.59 43.27
C ALA A 397 -3.55 106.60 42.05
N GLY A 398 -3.53 105.52 41.27
CA GLY A 398 -2.95 105.55 39.92
C GLY A 398 -2.22 104.30 39.41
N GLU A 399 -1.83 103.33 40.23
CA GLU A 399 -1.13 102.12 39.73
C GLU A 399 -2.03 100.88 39.78
N LEU A 400 -2.50 100.44 38.61
CA LEU A 400 -2.98 99.08 38.39
C LEU A 400 -1.80 98.13 38.58
N ASP A 401 -1.91 97.18 39.52
CA ASP A 401 -0.96 96.09 39.68
C ASP A 401 -0.82 95.35 38.33
N LYS A 402 0.42 95.26 37.83
CA LYS A 402 0.72 94.59 36.56
C LYS A 402 0.36 93.12 36.68
N THR A 403 -0.71 92.69 36.01
CA THR A 403 -0.96 91.28 35.69
C THR A 403 0.22 90.74 34.89
N TYR A 404 1.01 89.86 35.49
CA TYR A 404 2.14 89.23 34.82
C TYR A 404 1.62 88.06 33.98
N TYR A 405 1.43 88.31 32.69
CA TYR A 405 1.18 87.26 31.71
C TYR A 405 2.53 86.63 31.32
N ASP A 406 2.83 85.44 31.86
CA ASP A 406 4.06 84.72 31.54
C ASP A 406 4.00 84.08 30.13
N LYS A 407 4.20 84.94 29.13
CA LYS A 407 4.17 84.58 27.72
C LYS A 407 5.24 83.55 27.35
N LYS A 408 6.36 83.52 28.07
CA LYS A 408 7.49 82.61 27.80
C LYS A 408 7.12 81.19 28.24
N THR A 409 6.69 81.02 29.49
CA THR A 409 6.28 79.71 30.02
C THR A 409 5.06 79.16 29.30
N ARG A 410 4.11 80.02 28.88
CA ARG A 410 3.00 79.60 28.01
C ARG A 410 3.49 79.05 26.67
N LYS A 411 4.41 79.74 26.00
CA LYS A 411 4.94 79.32 24.70
C LYS A 411 5.68 77.98 24.81
N GLU A 412 6.47 77.79 25.87
CA GLU A 412 7.16 76.54 26.17
C GLU A 412 6.17 75.38 26.42
N LYS A 413 5.12 75.58 27.23
CA LYS A 413 4.07 74.57 27.45
C LYS A 413 3.26 74.25 26.19
N GLN A 414 2.97 75.26 25.35
CA GLN A 414 2.30 75.05 24.06
C GLN A 414 3.15 74.24 23.09
N GLN A 415 4.47 74.48 23.05
CA GLN A 415 5.39 73.71 22.22
C GLN A 415 5.48 72.26 22.69
N LEU A 416 5.52 72.02 24.01
CA LEU A 416 5.48 70.68 24.59
C LEU A 416 4.14 69.96 24.31
N TYR A 417 3.01 70.67 24.36
CA TYR A 417 1.70 70.13 23.99
C TYR A 417 1.65 69.67 22.52
N ILE A 418 2.18 70.46 21.59
CA ILE A 418 2.27 70.08 20.17
C ILE A 418 3.16 68.84 20.00
N GLN A 419 4.31 68.81 20.68
CA GLN A 419 5.22 67.66 20.66
C GLN A 419 4.52 66.39 21.16
N LYS A 420 3.81 66.47 22.30
CA LYS A 420 3.11 65.32 22.90
C LYS A 420 1.96 64.80 22.03
N ASN A 421 1.24 65.70 21.36
CA ASN A 421 0.25 65.30 20.36
C ASN A 421 0.89 64.62 19.13
N GLY A 422 2.05 65.11 18.69
CA GLY A 422 2.85 64.42 17.66
C GLY A 422 3.24 62.99 18.09
N GLU A 423 3.77 62.84 19.31
CA GLU A 423 4.12 61.53 19.90
C GLU A 423 2.89 60.59 20.02
N LEU A 424 1.71 61.13 20.32
CA LEU A 424 0.46 60.38 20.40
C LEU A 424 0.03 59.87 19.02
N GLU A 425 0.06 60.71 17.99
CA GLU A 425 -0.30 60.32 16.63
C GLU A 425 0.69 59.29 16.04
N ASP A 426 1.98 59.44 16.32
CA ASP A 426 2.99 58.44 15.95
C ASP A 426 2.75 57.11 16.66
N THR A 427 2.36 57.14 17.95
CA THR A 427 2.03 55.93 18.72
C THR A 427 0.78 55.24 18.16
N LYS A 428 -0.27 55.99 17.80
CA LYS A 428 -1.47 55.44 17.14
C LYS A 428 -1.12 54.78 15.80
N ARG A 429 -0.30 55.42 14.97
CA ARG A 429 0.18 54.85 13.70
C ARG A 429 0.97 53.57 13.91
N LYS A 430 1.85 53.51 14.92
CA LYS A 430 2.58 52.27 15.29
C LYS A 430 1.65 51.15 15.72
N ILE A 431 0.64 51.43 16.54
CA ILE A 431 -0.35 50.42 16.95
C ILE A 431 -1.09 49.87 15.72
N GLN A 432 -1.54 50.74 14.82
CA GLN A 432 -2.22 50.31 13.59
C GLN A 432 -1.32 49.44 12.69
N ALA A 433 -0.06 49.84 12.51
CA ALA A 433 0.92 49.04 11.75
C ALA A 433 1.13 47.66 12.38
N LEU A 434 1.34 47.59 13.69
CA LEU A 434 1.51 46.33 14.42
C LEU A 434 0.26 45.44 14.35
N LYS A 435 -0.95 46.03 14.42
CA LYS A 435 -2.21 45.29 14.25
C LYS A 435 -2.32 44.69 12.84
N LYS A 436 -1.97 45.45 11.81
CA LYS A 436 -1.96 44.96 10.41
C LYS A 436 -0.94 43.84 10.20
N GLU A 437 0.27 43.98 10.75
CA GLU A 437 1.28 42.93 10.69
C GLU A 437 0.87 41.66 11.45
N LYS A 438 0.24 41.82 12.63
CA LYS A 438 -0.32 40.71 13.39
C LYS A 438 -1.41 39.97 12.61
N GLU A 439 -2.30 40.70 11.93
CA GLU A 439 -3.36 40.11 11.10
C GLU A 439 -2.77 39.27 9.96
N ALA A 440 -1.77 39.80 9.24
CA ALA A 440 -1.06 39.05 8.20
C ALA A 440 -0.34 37.81 8.76
N ALA A 441 0.23 37.90 9.97
CA ALA A 441 0.84 36.76 10.64
C ALA A 441 -0.19 35.68 11.03
N LEU A 442 -1.37 36.08 11.51
CA LEU A 442 -2.47 35.16 11.83
C LEU A 442 -3.02 34.46 10.59
N GLU A 443 -3.17 35.19 9.46
CA GLU A 443 -3.57 34.58 8.18
C GLU A 443 -2.56 33.51 7.75
N LYS A 444 -1.26 33.85 7.78
CA LYS A 444 -0.19 32.90 7.46
C LYS A 444 -0.20 31.68 8.38
N ARG A 445 -0.42 31.88 9.69
CA ARG A 445 -0.58 30.80 10.67
C ARG A 445 -1.75 29.88 10.32
N SER A 446 -2.90 30.46 9.96
CA SER A 446 -4.09 29.71 9.57
C SER A 446 -3.84 28.81 8.34
N ILE A 447 -3.17 29.35 7.32
CA ILE A 447 -2.77 28.59 6.13
C ILE A 447 -1.83 27.43 6.49
N LEU A 448 -0.82 27.68 7.33
CA LEU A 448 0.11 26.62 7.76
C LEU A 448 -0.58 25.56 8.63
N GLN A 449 -1.52 25.97 9.49
CA GLN A 449 -2.29 25.04 10.33
C GLN A 449 -3.16 24.13 9.46
N SER A 450 -3.88 24.69 8.48
CA SER A 450 -4.65 23.89 7.53
C SER A 450 -3.76 22.89 6.78
N LYS A 451 -2.57 23.31 6.31
CA LYS A 451 -1.60 22.40 5.69
C LYS A 451 -1.13 21.30 6.64
N LEU A 452 -0.90 21.63 7.91
CA LEU A 452 -0.50 20.66 8.93
C LEU A 452 -1.61 19.65 9.20
N ASP A 453 -2.86 20.11 9.34
CA ASP A 453 -4.01 19.25 9.59
C ASP A 453 -4.20 18.27 8.43
N HIS A 454 -4.16 18.75 7.19
CA HIS A 454 -4.19 17.91 6.00
C HIS A 454 -3.04 16.89 5.95
N ALA A 455 -1.82 17.30 6.28
CA ALA A 455 -0.66 16.40 6.29
C ALA A 455 -0.77 15.32 7.39
N VAL A 456 -1.25 15.69 8.58
CA VAL A 456 -1.46 14.74 9.69
C VAL A 456 -2.61 13.80 9.39
N ASP A 457 -3.69 14.27 8.78
CA ASP A 457 -4.80 13.44 8.33
C ASP A 457 -4.34 12.43 7.28
N ALA A 458 -3.61 12.88 6.26
CA ALA A 458 -3.06 12.02 5.20
C ALA A 458 -2.05 10.99 5.72
N PHE A 459 -1.23 11.37 6.69
CA PHE A 459 -0.24 10.48 7.30
C PHE A 459 -0.91 9.51 8.31
N GLY A 460 -2.01 9.91 8.93
CA GLY A 460 -2.70 9.11 9.94
C GLY A 460 -2.08 9.23 11.34
N ARG A 461 -2.89 8.97 12.38
CA ARG A 461 -2.56 9.30 13.78
C ARG A 461 -2.13 8.12 14.66
N ASN A 462 -2.70 6.93 14.45
CA ASN A 462 -2.55 5.80 15.37
C ASN A 462 -1.68 4.70 14.76
N TRP A 463 -0.37 4.89 14.83
CA TRP A 463 0.59 3.94 14.30
C TRP A 463 0.57 2.65 15.12
N VAL A 464 0.32 1.51 14.45
CA VAL A 464 0.36 0.19 15.08
C VAL A 464 1.81 -0.27 15.26
N PRO A 465 2.22 -0.68 16.49
CA PRO A 465 3.55 -1.21 16.71
C PRO A 465 3.73 -2.59 16.06
N PHE A 466 4.97 -2.92 15.71
CA PHE A 466 5.33 -4.19 15.09
C PHE A 466 6.56 -4.83 15.71
N THR A 467 6.71 -6.13 15.46
CA THR A 467 7.93 -6.90 15.69
C THR A 467 8.46 -7.42 14.36
N VAL A 468 9.76 -7.69 14.25
CA VAL A 468 10.40 -8.10 12.99
C VAL A 468 11.11 -9.43 13.17
N ASN A 469 10.90 -10.34 12.22
CA ASN A 469 11.62 -11.61 12.12
C ASN A 469 12.03 -11.86 10.66
N GLU A 470 13.32 -11.72 10.35
CA GLU A 470 13.89 -11.93 9.00
C GLU A 470 13.07 -11.25 7.88
N GLY A 471 12.76 -9.96 8.06
CA GLY A 471 11.98 -9.17 7.09
C GLY A 471 10.46 -9.42 7.10
N LEU A 472 9.95 -10.29 7.98
CA LEU A 472 8.51 -10.37 8.29
C LEU A 472 8.19 -9.44 9.44
N TYR A 473 7.35 -8.45 9.18
CA TYR A 473 6.83 -7.53 10.16
C TYR A 473 5.47 -8.04 10.64
N ILE A 474 5.33 -8.24 11.95
CA ILE A 474 4.11 -8.72 12.58
C ILE A 474 3.60 -7.60 13.50
N TYR A 475 2.46 -7.03 13.15
CA TYR A 475 1.80 -5.99 13.92
C TYR A 475 1.01 -6.58 15.09
N GLU A 476 0.73 -5.76 16.10
CA GLU A 476 0.04 -6.18 17.33
C GLU A 476 -1.32 -6.85 17.07
N ASP A 477 -2.03 -6.45 16.02
CA ASP A 477 -3.34 -7.02 15.64
C ASP A 477 -3.25 -8.23 14.70
N SER A 478 -2.08 -8.87 14.63
CA SER A 478 -1.78 -10.03 13.77
C SER A 478 -1.81 -9.74 12.27
N THR A 479 -1.89 -8.48 11.87
CA THR A 479 -1.59 -8.05 10.51
C THR A 479 -0.11 -8.27 10.23
N THR A 480 0.26 -8.64 9.00
CA THR A 480 1.66 -8.87 8.65
C THR A 480 2.07 -8.11 7.40
N PHE A 481 3.33 -7.73 7.30
CA PHE A 481 3.96 -7.25 6.07
C PHE A 481 5.25 -8.02 5.82
N ASP A 482 5.39 -8.62 4.65
CA ASP A 482 6.61 -9.36 4.29
C ASP A 482 7.43 -8.58 3.26
N MET A 483 8.62 -8.12 3.67
CA MET A 483 9.50 -7.33 2.81
C MET A 483 10.04 -8.12 1.60
N THR A 484 10.11 -9.46 1.66
CA THR A 484 10.65 -10.26 0.54
C THR A 484 9.63 -10.51 -0.57
N THR A 485 8.35 -10.33 -0.28
CA THR A 485 7.23 -10.54 -1.22
C THR A 485 6.40 -9.27 -1.45
N GLN A 486 6.58 -8.24 -0.61
CA GLN A 486 5.81 -6.99 -0.59
C GLN A 486 4.31 -7.20 -0.33
N GLU A 487 3.96 -8.33 0.30
CA GLU A 487 2.59 -8.64 0.69
C GLU A 487 2.28 -8.13 2.11
N PHE A 488 1.25 -7.30 2.19
CA PHE A 488 0.59 -6.88 3.42
C PHE A 488 -0.69 -7.71 3.60
N ARG A 489 -0.90 -8.33 4.77
CA ARG A 489 -2.02 -9.26 5.00
C ARG A 489 -2.81 -8.88 6.22
N PHE A 490 -4.11 -8.66 6.04
CA PHE A 490 -5.04 -8.66 7.16
C PHE A 490 -5.46 -10.10 7.50
N PRO A 491 -5.55 -10.46 8.79
CA PRO A 491 -5.96 -11.79 9.21
C PRO A 491 -7.39 -12.09 8.78
N ALA A 492 -7.69 -13.37 8.59
CA ALA A 492 -9.02 -13.84 8.26
C ALA A 492 -10.05 -13.47 9.33
N LYS A 493 -11.14 -12.82 8.90
CA LYS A 493 -12.28 -12.46 9.76
C LYS A 493 -13.60 -12.87 9.10
N GLN A 494 -14.64 -13.04 9.91
CA GLN A 494 -15.98 -13.33 9.42
C GLN A 494 -16.58 -12.14 8.68
N GLU A 495 -16.48 -10.94 9.26
CA GLU A 495 -17.04 -9.70 8.70
C GLU A 495 -16.03 -8.96 7.84
N ALA A 496 -16.55 -8.30 6.80
CA ALA A 496 -15.80 -7.36 5.97
C ALA A 496 -15.61 -6.03 6.71
N GLU A 497 -14.43 -5.41 6.56
CA GLU A 497 -14.05 -4.14 7.16
C GLU A 497 -13.53 -3.20 6.06
N GLN A 498 -13.94 -1.94 6.08
CA GLN A 498 -13.40 -0.93 5.16
C GLN A 498 -11.98 -0.53 5.54
N PHE A 499 -11.14 -0.30 4.54
CA PHE A 499 -9.80 0.25 4.72
C PHE A 499 -9.40 1.11 3.53
N GLU A 500 -8.50 2.06 3.76
CA GLU A 500 -7.97 2.96 2.74
C GLU A 500 -6.47 2.71 2.55
N ILE A 501 -6.00 2.79 1.30
CA ILE A 501 -4.57 2.86 0.97
C ILE A 501 -4.28 4.21 0.33
N ARG A 502 -3.36 4.96 0.94
CA ARG A 502 -2.94 6.28 0.49
C ARG A 502 -1.50 6.26 0.00
N LEU A 503 -1.26 6.82 -1.19
CA LEU A 503 0.07 7.12 -1.72
C LEU A 503 0.37 8.61 -1.52
N LEU A 504 1.48 8.92 -0.84
CA LEU A 504 1.84 10.28 -0.45
C LEU A 504 3.08 10.72 -1.23
N ALA A 505 2.91 11.73 -2.10
CA ALA A 505 4.03 12.45 -2.69
C ALA A 505 4.60 13.45 -1.68
N ILE A 506 5.91 13.41 -1.45
CA ILE A 506 6.59 14.28 -0.48
C ILE A 506 6.93 15.63 -1.14
N PRO A 507 6.40 16.76 -0.63
CA PRO A 507 6.77 18.09 -1.11
C PRO A 507 8.26 18.39 -0.96
N ASN A 508 8.82 19.24 -1.82
CA ASN A 508 10.22 19.69 -1.73
C ASN A 508 10.55 20.36 -0.39
N THR A 509 9.59 21.12 0.15
CA THR A 509 9.67 21.77 1.45
C THR A 509 8.30 21.80 2.11
N ALA A 510 8.24 22.11 3.40
CA ALA A 510 7.00 22.25 4.16
C ALA A 510 6.00 23.27 3.56
N THR A 511 6.45 24.24 2.76
CA THR A 511 5.60 25.33 2.26
C THR A 511 5.26 25.23 0.79
N THR A 512 6.10 24.55 0.00
CA THR A 512 5.91 24.38 -1.45
C THR A 512 4.85 23.34 -1.78
N ASN A 513 4.16 23.51 -2.91
CA ASN A 513 3.22 22.53 -3.45
C ASN A 513 3.83 21.66 -4.58
N GLN A 514 5.12 21.86 -4.88
CA GLN A 514 5.90 21.04 -5.79
C GLN A 514 6.31 19.74 -5.08
N ALA A 515 6.05 18.62 -5.74
CA ALA A 515 6.30 17.29 -5.22
C ALA A 515 6.56 16.36 -6.40
N ASP A 516 7.70 15.66 -6.35
CA ASP A 516 8.05 14.69 -7.38
C ASP A 516 7.03 13.55 -7.41
N GLU A 517 6.91 12.93 -8.59
CA GLU A 517 5.93 11.89 -8.82
C GLU A 517 6.34 10.58 -8.14
N VAL A 518 5.35 9.94 -7.52
CA VAL A 518 5.43 8.57 -7.07
C VAL A 518 4.31 7.78 -7.71
N MET A 519 4.61 6.56 -8.13
CA MET A 519 3.67 5.69 -8.81
C MET A 519 3.66 4.34 -8.13
N MET A 520 2.48 3.75 -8.00
CA MET A 520 2.29 2.50 -7.30
C MET A 520 1.22 1.65 -7.99
N HIS A 521 1.47 0.36 -7.99
CA HIS A 521 0.49 -0.68 -8.26
C HIS A 521 0.00 -1.27 -6.92
N ILE A 522 -1.32 -1.34 -6.77
CA ILE A 522 -2.00 -1.98 -5.66
C ILE A 522 -2.77 -3.17 -6.21
N ASN A 523 -2.52 -4.36 -5.66
CA ASN A 523 -3.40 -5.51 -5.84
C ASN A 523 -4.03 -5.89 -4.51
N VAL A 524 -5.35 -6.09 -4.49
CA VAL A 524 -6.08 -6.59 -3.32
C VAL A 524 -6.83 -7.86 -3.72
N THR A 525 -6.52 -8.95 -3.05
CA THR A 525 -6.95 -10.30 -3.44
C THR A 525 -7.34 -11.14 -2.23
N SER A 526 -8.39 -11.93 -2.41
CA SER A 526 -8.85 -12.86 -1.39
C SER A 526 -8.04 -14.14 -1.49
N THR A 527 -7.51 -14.63 -0.37
CA THR A 527 -6.86 -15.94 -0.32
C THR A 527 -7.49 -16.84 0.71
N GLU A 528 -7.56 -18.12 0.36
CA GLU A 528 -7.74 -19.14 1.37
C GLU A 528 -6.51 -19.15 2.29
N PRO A 529 -6.71 -19.42 3.59
CA PRO A 529 -5.62 -19.84 4.44
C PRO A 529 -4.85 -20.98 3.78
N ASP A 530 -3.54 -20.95 3.93
CA ASP A 530 -2.60 -21.97 3.44
C ASP A 530 -2.41 -22.06 1.92
N TYR A 531 -2.86 -21.05 1.14
CA TYR A 531 -2.68 -21.04 -0.32
C TYR A 531 -1.20 -21.15 -0.76
N ASN A 532 -0.28 -20.65 0.07
CA ASN A 532 1.16 -20.64 -0.18
C ASN A 532 1.86 -21.92 0.31
N ALA A 533 1.11 -22.93 0.79
CA ALA A 533 1.67 -24.24 1.08
C ALA A 533 2.25 -24.83 -0.21
N ARG A 534 3.53 -25.22 -0.17
CA ARG A 534 4.22 -25.84 -1.32
C ARG A 534 3.64 -27.21 -1.62
N VAL A 535 3.34 -27.98 -0.60
CA VAL A 535 2.59 -29.23 -0.75
C VAL A 535 1.29 -29.07 0.03
N ARG A 536 0.16 -29.19 -0.68
CA ARG A 536 -1.18 -29.05 -0.11
C ARG A 536 -2.02 -30.25 -0.52
N LEU A 537 -2.17 -31.19 0.41
CA LEU A 537 -2.93 -32.41 0.18
C LEU A 537 -4.21 -32.35 1.00
N ARG A 538 -5.36 -32.54 0.36
CA ARG A 538 -6.66 -32.59 1.02
C ARG A 538 -7.32 -33.94 0.73
N PHE A 539 -7.62 -34.66 1.80
CA PHE A 539 -8.25 -35.96 1.75
C PHE A 539 -9.67 -35.88 2.31
N ASN A 540 -10.65 -35.82 1.40
CA ASN A 540 -12.06 -35.86 1.77
C ASN A 540 -12.53 -37.31 1.87
N ASP A 541 -13.06 -37.69 3.03
CA ASP A 541 -13.68 -38.99 3.32
C ASP A 541 -12.81 -40.21 2.95
N VAL A 542 -11.49 -40.10 3.16
CA VAL A 542 -10.52 -41.14 2.79
C VAL A 542 -10.56 -42.37 3.69
N PHE A 543 -10.98 -42.20 4.94
CA PHE A 543 -10.99 -43.26 5.93
C PHE A 543 -12.38 -43.87 6.04
N ALA A 544 -12.43 -45.20 6.08
CA ALA A 544 -13.66 -45.91 6.44
C ALA A 544 -14.17 -45.48 7.84
N SER A 545 -15.47 -45.69 8.07
CA SER A 545 -16.09 -45.38 9.37
C SER A 545 -15.38 -46.17 10.48
N ASN A 546 -15.10 -45.50 11.61
CA ASN A 546 -14.40 -46.08 12.75
C ASN A 546 -13.00 -46.66 12.43
N SER A 547 -12.41 -46.27 11.31
CA SER A 547 -11.10 -46.76 10.86
C SER A 547 -10.13 -45.61 10.64
N TRP A 548 -8.85 -45.94 10.76
CA TRP A 548 -7.69 -45.09 10.47
C TRP A 548 -6.72 -45.76 9.50
N LYS A 549 -7.09 -46.89 8.89
CA LYS A 549 -6.27 -47.54 7.85
C LYS A 549 -6.27 -46.68 6.59
N LEU A 550 -5.07 -46.41 6.07
CA LEU A 550 -4.85 -45.63 4.85
C LEU A 550 -4.29 -46.56 3.78
N ASP A 551 -5.17 -47.04 2.89
CA ASP A 551 -4.81 -48.05 1.89
C ASP A 551 -4.45 -47.44 0.52
N ARG A 552 -4.00 -46.18 0.52
CA ARG A 552 -3.61 -45.45 -0.69
C ARG A 552 -2.39 -44.55 -0.45
N PRO A 553 -1.63 -44.23 -1.50
CA PRO A 553 -0.55 -43.25 -1.39
C PRO A 553 -1.03 -41.88 -0.92
N VAL A 554 -0.17 -41.16 -0.21
CA VAL A 554 -0.42 -39.79 0.25
C VAL A 554 -0.05 -38.81 -0.87
N LEU A 555 1.12 -38.99 -1.49
CA LEU A 555 1.64 -38.18 -2.59
C LEU A 555 1.18 -38.71 -3.95
N GLN A 556 0.93 -37.81 -4.89
CA GLN A 556 0.63 -38.11 -6.29
C GLN A 556 1.78 -37.67 -7.22
N GLU A 557 1.78 -38.13 -8.48
CA GLU A 557 2.82 -37.74 -9.45
C GLU A 557 2.88 -36.23 -9.67
N GLU A 558 1.73 -35.56 -9.59
CA GLU A 558 1.58 -34.10 -9.70
C GLU A 558 2.35 -33.34 -8.61
N ASP A 559 2.61 -33.96 -7.46
CA ASP A 559 3.30 -33.35 -6.32
C ASP A 559 4.83 -33.41 -6.45
N SER A 560 5.36 -34.16 -7.42
CA SER A 560 6.78 -34.52 -7.54
C SER A 560 7.72 -33.30 -7.47
N MET A 561 7.39 -32.21 -8.19
CA MET A 561 8.21 -30.99 -8.19
C MET A 561 8.20 -30.27 -6.84
N SER A 562 7.03 -30.10 -6.23
CA SER A 562 6.95 -29.44 -4.92
C SER A 562 7.56 -30.27 -3.79
N VAL A 563 7.43 -31.59 -3.87
CA VAL A 563 8.14 -32.52 -2.96
C VAL A 563 9.64 -32.36 -3.13
N ARG A 564 10.16 -32.33 -4.36
CA ARG A 564 11.58 -32.09 -4.61
C ARG A 564 12.04 -30.77 -3.99
N VAL A 565 11.30 -29.67 -4.21
CA VAL A 565 11.63 -28.35 -3.62
C VAL A 565 11.64 -28.42 -2.09
N PHE A 566 10.64 -29.06 -1.47
CA PHE A 566 10.62 -29.27 -0.02
C PHE A 566 11.85 -30.05 0.46
N LEU A 567 12.21 -31.15 -0.21
CA LEU A 567 13.36 -31.97 0.15
C LEU A 567 14.69 -31.23 -0.05
N GLU A 568 14.83 -30.40 -1.10
CA GLU A 568 15.99 -29.52 -1.30
C GLU A 568 16.17 -28.57 -0.11
N GLN A 569 15.08 -28.05 0.45
CA GLN A 569 15.13 -27.07 1.53
C GLN A 569 15.52 -27.70 2.87
N LEU A 570 15.31 -29.01 3.04
CA LEU A 570 15.82 -29.76 4.19
C LEU A 570 17.36 -29.87 4.20
N LEU A 571 18.05 -29.61 3.08
CA LEU A 571 19.52 -29.55 3.06
C LEU A 571 20.05 -28.29 3.77
N ASP A 572 19.25 -27.23 3.87
CA ASP A 572 19.64 -26.02 4.61
C ASP A 572 19.50 -26.25 6.12
N LYS A 573 20.63 -26.51 6.77
CA LYS A 573 20.71 -26.77 8.21
C LYS A 573 20.32 -25.57 9.07
N LYS A 574 20.29 -24.34 8.52
CA LYS A 574 19.92 -23.13 9.28
C LYS A 574 18.41 -22.95 9.38
N LYS A 575 17.65 -23.41 8.38
CA LYS A 575 16.18 -23.37 8.44
C LYS A 575 15.69 -24.31 9.52
N GLU A 576 14.77 -23.88 10.37
CA GLU A 576 14.13 -24.78 11.33
C GLU A 576 13.14 -25.69 10.60
N PHE A 577 13.07 -26.99 10.96
CA PHE A 577 12.01 -27.89 10.48
C PHE A 577 11.09 -28.26 11.64
N ARG A 578 9.84 -27.79 11.58
CA ARG A 578 8.82 -28.01 12.59
C ARG A 578 7.69 -28.85 12.05
N LEU A 579 7.26 -29.82 12.85
CA LEU A 579 6.13 -30.68 12.55
C LEU A 579 5.00 -30.38 13.54
N ILE A 580 3.84 -30.02 13.01
CA ILE A 580 2.63 -29.73 13.78
C ILE A 580 1.56 -30.75 13.39
N THR A 581 1.18 -31.62 14.34
CA THR A 581 0.23 -32.70 14.07
C THR A 581 -0.95 -32.59 15.02
N ARG A 582 -2.17 -32.58 14.49
CA ARG A 582 -3.39 -32.33 15.27
C ARG A 582 -4.49 -33.34 14.93
N GLY A 583 -4.92 -34.07 15.95
CA GLY A 583 -6.16 -34.84 15.95
C GLY A 583 -7.29 -33.97 16.50
N ASN A 584 -8.00 -33.26 15.62
CA ASN A 584 -8.91 -32.20 16.02
C ASN A 584 -10.29 -32.69 16.49
N GLY A 585 -10.58 -33.99 16.40
CA GLY A 585 -11.90 -34.55 16.69
C GLY A 585 -12.95 -34.02 15.72
N ILE A 586 -14.09 -33.58 16.25
CA ILE A 586 -15.22 -33.10 15.45
C ILE A 586 -14.89 -31.74 14.84
N GLY A 587 -14.90 -31.67 13.50
CA GLY A 587 -14.70 -30.43 12.76
C GLY A 587 -15.95 -29.52 12.76
N LYS A 588 -15.73 -28.21 12.64
CA LYS A 588 -16.76 -27.23 12.26
C LYS A 588 -16.46 -26.68 10.88
N TRP A 589 -17.47 -26.55 10.03
CA TRP A 589 -17.31 -25.89 8.73
C TRP A 589 -17.33 -24.37 8.92
N ASN A 590 -16.30 -23.67 8.44
CA ASN A 590 -16.19 -22.20 8.53
C ASN A 590 -16.53 -21.47 7.23
N GLY A 591 -17.02 -22.18 6.22
CA GLY A 591 -17.27 -21.66 4.88
C GLY A 591 -16.36 -22.27 3.80
N PHE A 592 -15.12 -22.60 4.14
CA PHE A 592 -14.12 -23.10 3.18
C PHE A 592 -13.38 -24.39 3.62
N ALA A 593 -13.23 -24.63 4.93
CA ALA A 593 -12.56 -25.81 5.46
C ALA A 593 -13.18 -26.28 6.79
N ALA A 594 -12.85 -27.51 7.16
CA ALA A 594 -13.09 -27.99 8.51
C ALA A 594 -12.04 -27.38 9.44
N VAL A 595 -12.49 -26.71 10.50
CA VAL A 595 -11.63 -26.14 11.55
C VAL A 595 -11.96 -26.75 12.90
N TYR A 596 -11.03 -26.61 13.84
CA TYR A 596 -11.22 -27.11 15.21
C TYR A 596 -12.45 -26.47 15.86
N ASN A 597 -13.35 -27.31 16.37
CA ASN A 597 -14.47 -26.86 17.18
C ASN A 597 -14.11 -27.01 18.67
N ALA A 598 -14.07 -25.91 19.42
CA ALA A 598 -13.82 -25.95 20.86
C ALA A 598 -15.02 -26.52 21.65
N SER A 599 -16.25 -26.36 21.14
CA SER A 599 -17.49 -26.87 21.75
C SER A 599 -18.02 -28.06 20.95
N GLN A 600 -17.27 -29.15 20.95
CA GLN A 600 -17.61 -30.37 20.20
C GLN A 600 -18.86 -31.02 20.79
N THR A 601 -19.84 -31.32 19.93
CA THR A 601 -21.08 -32.02 20.33
C THR A 601 -21.22 -33.27 19.48
N GLU A 602 -21.41 -34.42 20.13
CA GLU A 602 -21.59 -35.71 19.46
C GLU A 602 -23.07 -36.00 19.17
N LEU A 603 -23.33 -36.61 18.01
CA LEU A 603 -24.61 -37.17 17.62
C LEU A 603 -24.59 -38.70 17.78
N GLU A 604 -25.70 -39.29 18.23
CA GLU A 604 -25.82 -40.75 18.35
C GLU A 604 -25.88 -41.43 16.97
N SER A 605 -26.53 -40.79 16.00
CA SER A 605 -26.72 -41.32 14.64
C SER A 605 -26.84 -40.18 13.63
N TYR A 606 -26.67 -40.50 12.34
CA TYR A 606 -26.94 -39.56 11.25
C TYR A 606 -28.44 -39.23 11.21
N PRO A 607 -28.85 -37.95 11.18
CA PRO A 607 -30.26 -37.56 11.07
C PRO A 607 -30.90 -37.96 9.73
N THR A 608 -30.13 -37.91 8.65
CA THR A 608 -30.57 -38.20 7.28
C THR A 608 -29.73 -39.32 6.69
N SER A 609 -28.47 -39.03 6.35
CA SER A 609 -27.55 -39.99 5.75
C SER A 609 -26.11 -39.65 6.08
N LYS A 610 -25.26 -40.67 6.18
CA LYS A 610 -23.81 -40.52 6.22
C LYS A 610 -23.26 -39.80 4.99
N GLU A 611 -23.94 -39.96 3.86
CA GLU A 611 -23.53 -39.43 2.56
C GLU A 611 -23.94 -37.97 2.34
N ASP A 612 -24.63 -37.35 3.30
CA ASP A 612 -24.96 -35.94 3.29
C ASP A 612 -23.68 -35.09 3.22
N SER A 613 -23.67 -34.13 2.30
CA SER A 613 -22.58 -33.17 2.07
C SER A 613 -22.15 -32.45 3.35
N THR A 614 -23.08 -32.19 4.28
CA THR A 614 -22.84 -31.48 5.52
C THR A 614 -21.95 -32.24 6.49
N PHE A 615 -22.03 -33.58 6.51
CA PHE A 615 -21.18 -34.48 7.29
C PHE A 615 -19.92 -34.88 6.53
N LYS A 616 -20.04 -35.20 5.23
CA LYS A 616 -18.90 -35.58 4.37
C LYS A 616 -17.78 -34.54 4.40
N ARG A 617 -18.11 -33.25 4.28
CA ARG A 617 -17.12 -32.16 4.28
C ARG A 617 -16.33 -32.01 5.59
N LEU A 618 -16.82 -32.59 6.69
CA LEU A 618 -16.15 -32.59 7.98
C LEU A 618 -15.20 -33.78 8.16
N ARG A 619 -15.39 -34.88 7.41
CA ARG A 619 -14.51 -36.04 7.41
C ARG A 619 -13.27 -35.78 6.54
N THR A 620 -12.48 -34.82 6.96
CA THR A 620 -11.37 -34.30 6.16
C THR A 620 -10.05 -34.48 6.89
N SER A 621 -9.01 -34.83 6.15
CA SER A 621 -7.63 -34.77 6.60
C SER A 621 -6.82 -33.94 5.62
N GLU A 622 -5.80 -33.25 6.11
CA GLU A 622 -4.99 -32.35 5.31
C GLU A 622 -3.51 -32.44 5.70
N VAL A 623 -2.65 -32.25 4.71
CA VAL A 623 -1.21 -32.09 4.86
C VAL A 623 -0.81 -30.80 4.15
N ASN A 624 -0.27 -29.86 4.91
CA ASN A 624 0.24 -28.59 4.37
C ASN A 624 1.73 -28.48 4.70
N ILE A 625 2.57 -28.27 3.69
CA ILE A 625 4.01 -28.03 3.87
C ILE A 625 4.32 -26.61 3.43
N PHE A 626 4.70 -25.77 4.39
CA PHE A 626 5.18 -24.41 4.17
C PHE A 626 6.69 -24.40 4.13
N VAL A 627 7.24 -23.66 3.17
CA VAL A 627 8.67 -23.56 2.94
C VAL A 627 8.99 -22.09 2.75
N ASP A 628 9.19 -21.41 3.89
CA ASP A 628 9.52 -20.00 3.94
C ASP A 628 10.85 -19.82 4.71
N ARG A 629 10.85 -18.97 5.75
CA ARG A 629 11.93 -18.78 6.73
C ARG A 629 12.18 -20.05 7.56
N ALA A 630 11.10 -20.78 7.84
CA ALA A 630 11.13 -22.11 8.43
C ALA A 630 10.37 -23.08 7.53
N ILE A 631 10.65 -24.37 7.71
CA ILE A 631 9.90 -25.46 7.10
C ILE A 631 8.87 -25.88 8.15
N ILE A 632 7.59 -25.72 7.83
CA ILE A 632 6.48 -26.11 8.72
C ILE A 632 5.65 -27.14 7.99
N MET A 633 5.57 -28.34 8.55
CA MET A 633 4.66 -29.37 8.07
C MET A 633 3.50 -29.50 9.05
N GLU A 634 2.29 -29.24 8.57
CA GLU A 634 1.06 -29.43 9.31
C GLU A 634 0.30 -30.66 8.82
N ILE A 635 -0.14 -31.51 9.74
CA ILE A 635 -1.04 -32.62 9.44
C ILE A 635 -2.23 -32.54 10.38
N ASN A 636 -3.41 -32.28 9.83
CA ASN A 636 -4.65 -32.16 10.58
C ASN A 636 -5.63 -33.24 10.14
N SER A 637 -6.44 -33.75 11.07
CA SER A 637 -7.53 -34.67 10.74
C SER A 637 -8.76 -34.38 11.58
N PHE A 638 -9.92 -34.54 10.94
CA PHE A 638 -11.23 -34.25 11.48
C PHE A 638 -12.17 -35.44 11.29
N THR A 639 -13.12 -35.58 12.21
CA THR A 639 -14.27 -36.47 12.09
C THR A 639 -15.54 -35.65 11.92
N ASP A 640 -16.60 -36.30 11.47
CA ASP A 640 -17.94 -35.76 11.58
C ASP A 640 -18.44 -35.88 13.04
N PRO A 641 -19.63 -35.33 13.38
CA PRO A 641 -20.11 -35.31 14.74
C PRO A 641 -20.73 -36.63 15.21
N VAL A 642 -20.89 -37.65 14.36
CA VAL A 642 -21.47 -38.93 14.79
C VAL A 642 -20.45 -39.68 15.65
N ARG A 643 -20.91 -40.29 16.75
CA ARG A 643 -20.04 -41.00 17.69
C ARG A 643 -19.28 -42.14 17.01
N SER A 644 -17.96 -42.06 17.08
CA SER A 644 -17.10 -43.17 16.69
C SER A 644 -17.06 -44.28 17.74
N LYS A 645 -16.93 -45.52 17.27
CA LYS A 645 -16.76 -46.71 18.11
C LYS A 645 -15.66 -47.59 17.52
N PHE A 646 -14.52 -47.66 18.19
CA PHE A 646 -13.41 -48.52 17.81
C PHE A 646 -12.60 -48.95 19.04
N GLU A 647 -11.84 -50.03 18.87
CA GLU A 647 -11.00 -50.58 19.94
C GLU A 647 -9.66 -49.83 20.02
N ILE A 648 -9.31 -49.37 21.21
CA ILE A 648 -8.01 -48.73 21.48
C ILE A 648 -7.08 -49.82 21.99
N THR A 649 -6.14 -50.24 21.16
CA THR A 649 -5.21 -51.35 21.45
C THR A 649 -4.08 -50.95 22.40
N ASN A 650 -3.70 -49.67 22.44
CA ASN A 650 -2.61 -49.18 23.29
C ASN A 650 -3.13 -48.69 24.64
N GLN A 651 -2.71 -49.33 25.74
CA GLN A 651 -3.15 -49.00 27.08
C GLN A 651 -2.83 -47.54 27.48
N SER A 652 -1.66 -47.01 27.09
CA SER A 652 -1.30 -45.61 27.39
C SER A 652 -2.23 -44.60 26.71
N VAL A 653 -2.76 -44.93 25.53
CA VAL A 653 -3.74 -44.10 24.83
C VAL A 653 -5.11 -44.20 25.50
N ALA A 654 -5.50 -45.40 25.93
CA ALA A 654 -6.74 -45.62 26.69
C ALA A 654 -6.74 -44.85 28.02
N ASP A 655 -5.62 -44.92 28.76
CA ASP A 655 -5.43 -44.18 30.01
C ASP A 655 -5.47 -42.67 29.78
N ALA A 656 -4.80 -42.17 28.74
CA ALA A 656 -4.81 -40.76 28.38
C ALA A 656 -6.21 -40.28 27.99
N LYS A 657 -6.99 -41.09 27.25
CA LYS A 657 -8.38 -40.80 26.92
C LYS A 657 -9.22 -40.65 28.18
N ASN A 658 -9.16 -41.62 29.09
CA ASN A 658 -9.97 -41.63 30.31
C ASN A 658 -9.56 -40.51 31.27
N LYS A 659 -8.26 -40.28 31.49
CA LYS A 659 -7.76 -39.23 32.39
C LYS A 659 -8.14 -37.82 31.93
N ASN A 660 -8.22 -37.59 30.63
CA ASN A 660 -8.48 -36.26 30.05
C ASN A 660 -9.90 -36.11 29.49
N ASN A 661 -10.80 -37.08 29.74
CA ASN A 661 -12.17 -37.11 29.24
C ASN A 661 -12.26 -36.87 27.72
N LEU A 662 -11.37 -37.49 26.96
CA LEU A 662 -11.36 -37.36 25.50
C LEU A 662 -12.44 -38.26 24.87
N THR A 663 -13.04 -37.76 23.79
CA THR A 663 -14.04 -38.51 23.01
C THR A 663 -13.37 -39.53 22.08
N TYR A 664 -14.14 -40.54 21.63
CA TYR A 664 -13.65 -41.46 20.61
C TYR A 664 -13.37 -40.74 19.29
N ASN A 665 -14.15 -39.71 18.94
CA ASN A 665 -13.89 -38.88 17.76
C ASN A 665 -12.52 -38.18 17.82
N GLN A 666 -12.16 -37.63 18.98
CA GLN A 666 -10.84 -37.04 19.20
C GLN A 666 -9.71 -38.07 19.03
N ILE A 667 -9.82 -39.24 19.66
CA ILE A 667 -8.79 -40.29 19.54
C ILE A 667 -8.73 -40.84 18.10
N LEU A 668 -9.86 -41.07 17.44
CA LEU A 668 -9.90 -41.55 16.05
C LEU A 668 -9.19 -40.58 15.11
N SER A 669 -9.46 -39.28 15.25
CA SER A 669 -8.78 -38.26 14.46
C SER A 669 -7.27 -38.28 14.69
N ALA A 670 -6.81 -38.55 15.90
CA ALA A 670 -5.37 -38.67 16.22
C ALA A 670 -4.72 -39.89 15.54
N TYR A 671 -5.40 -41.04 15.56
CA TYR A 671 -4.95 -42.23 14.82
C TYR A 671 -4.89 -41.96 13.31
N ARG A 672 -5.88 -41.25 12.73
CA ARG A 672 -5.88 -40.85 11.32
C ARG A 672 -4.70 -39.94 10.97
N THR A 673 -4.42 -38.95 11.82
CA THR A 673 -3.23 -38.09 11.70
C THR A 673 -1.94 -38.92 11.75
N ALA A 674 -1.84 -39.88 12.67
CA ALA A 674 -0.67 -40.76 12.80
C ALA A 674 -0.46 -41.63 11.54
N SER A 675 -1.54 -42.22 11.00
CA SER A 675 -1.50 -43.00 9.76
C SER A 675 -0.95 -42.19 8.59
N ILE A 676 -1.44 -40.96 8.40
CA ILE A 676 -0.96 -40.08 7.34
C ILE A 676 0.50 -39.72 7.57
N LEU A 677 0.87 -39.37 8.81
CA LEU A 677 2.24 -39.02 9.17
C LEU A 677 3.22 -40.14 8.79
N PHE A 678 2.98 -41.38 9.24
CA PHE A 678 3.89 -42.48 8.96
C PHE A 678 3.93 -42.85 7.48
N ARG A 679 2.78 -42.81 6.79
CA ARG A 679 2.75 -43.09 5.35
C ARG A 679 3.51 -42.03 4.55
N LEU A 680 3.31 -40.75 4.88
CA LEU A 680 4.03 -39.64 4.26
C LEU A 680 5.54 -39.75 4.52
N GLN A 681 5.96 -40.16 5.72
CA GLN A 681 7.38 -40.38 6.06
C GLN A 681 8.02 -41.40 5.12
N GLU A 682 7.36 -42.55 4.92
CA GLU A 682 7.85 -43.61 4.04
C GLU A 682 7.99 -43.12 2.60
N GLU A 683 6.96 -42.46 2.08
CA GLU A 683 6.95 -41.96 0.69
C GLU A 683 8.02 -40.87 0.47
N LEU A 684 8.19 -39.94 1.42
CA LEU A 684 9.23 -38.90 1.35
C LEU A 684 10.65 -39.47 1.38
N ASN A 685 10.88 -40.52 2.18
CA ASN A 685 12.19 -41.19 2.24
C ASN A 685 12.54 -41.85 0.89
N VAL A 686 11.57 -42.47 0.23
CA VAL A 686 11.74 -43.02 -1.12
C VAL A 686 12.04 -41.90 -2.12
N LYS A 687 11.25 -40.82 -2.11
CA LYS A 687 11.47 -39.68 -3.02
C LYS A 687 12.82 -38.99 -2.82
N ALA A 688 13.31 -38.90 -1.58
CA ALA A 688 14.65 -38.39 -1.32
C ALA A 688 15.75 -39.24 -1.97
N GLY A 689 15.60 -40.57 -1.97
CA GLY A 689 16.52 -41.47 -2.66
C GLY A 689 16.42 -41.42 -4.20
N GLU A 690 15.23 -41.10 -4.73
CA GLU A 690 15.01 -40.94 -6.18
C GLU A 690 15.54 -39.61 -6.73
N TYR A 691 15.41 -38.51 -5.97
CA TYR A 691 15.71 -37.16 -6.47
C TYR A 691 17.14 -36.69 -6.23
N PHE A 692 17.86 -37.27 -5.27
CA PHE A 692 19.18 -36.80 -4.87
C PHE A 692 20.23 -37.91 -4.88
N ASP A 693 21.50 -37.50 -5.00
CA ASP A 693 22.63 -38.38 -4.75
C ASP A 693 22.61 -38.94 -3.31
N ARG A 694 23.33 -40.04 -3.10
CA ARG A 694 23.31 -40.79 -1.83
C ARG A 694 23.70 -39.93 -0.63
N GLU A 695 24.60 -38.97 -0.80
CA GLU A 695 25.08 -38.11 0.28
C GLU A 695 24.01 -37.12 0.73
N LYS A 696 23.38 -36.40 -0.22
CA LYS A 696 22.29 -35.47 0.07
C LYS A 696 21.04 -36.19 0.55
N ALA A 697 20.68 -37.31 -0.08
CA ALA A 697 19.54 -38.13 0.32
C ALA A 697 19.65 -38.57 1.78
N LYS A 698 20.85 -39.01 2.22
CA LYS A 698 21.09 -39.38 3.61
C LYS A 698 20.80 -38.22 4.58
N ILE A 699 21.31 -37.03 4.30
CA ILE A 699 21.09 -35.83 5.15
C ILE A 699 19.59 -35.53 5.28
N ILE A 700 18.86 -35.58 4.17
CA ILE A 700 17.42 -35.33 4.11
C ILE A 700 16.66 -36.37 4.94
N ILE A 701 16.93 -37.65 4.71
CA ILE A 701 16.28 -38.79 5.38
C ILE A 701 16.54 -38.76 6.89
N ASP A 702 17.78 -38.52 7.31
CA ASP A 702 18.14 -38.44 8.73
C ASP A 702 17.38 -37.32 9.44
N ARG A 703 17.25 -36.17 8.78
CA ARG A 703 16.52 -35.00 9.30
C ARG A 703 15.01 -35.24 9.36
N LEU A 704 14.42 -35.85 8.33
CA LEU A 704 13.01 -36.27 8.32
C LEU A 704 12.74 -37.23 9.47
N ASN A 705 13.50 -38.32 9.55
CA ASN A 705 13.29 -39.38 10.54
C ASN A 705 13.47 -38.87 11.98
N THR A 706 14.47 -38.01 12.22
CA THR A 706 14.67 -37.39 13.53
C THR A 706 13.44 -36.58 13.94
N THR A 707 12.93 -35.74 13.06
CA THR A 707 11.77 -34.87 13.32
C THR A 707 10.49 -35.68 13.53
N PHE A 708 10.25 -36.69 12.68
CA PHE A 708 9.07 -37.55 12.77
C PHE A 708 9.09 -38.46 14.01
N SER A 709 10.27 -38.92 14.46
CA SER A 709 10.39 -39.73 15.67
C SER A 709 10.00 -38.97 16.95
N GLN A 710 10.15 -37.65 16.94
CA GLN A 710 9.81 -36.74 18.04
C GLN A 710 8.36 -36.24 17.96
N ALA A 711 7.61 -36.62 16.91
CA ALA A 711 6.27 -36.13 16.66
C ALA A 711 5.31 -36.43 17.82
N LYS A 712 4.58 -35.39 18.23
CA LYS A 712 3.48 -35.48 19.18
C LYS A 712 2.22 -34.93 18.54
N ILE A 713 1.15 -35.71 18.60
CA ILE A 713 -0.16 -35.35 18.07
C ILE A 713 -0.95 -34.65 19.17
N LEU A 714 -1.33 -33.40 18.92
CA LEU A 714 -2.21 -32.65 19.81
C LEU A 714 -3.64 -33.19 19.71
N VAL A 715 -4.25 -33.51 20.84
CA VAL A 715 -5.61 -34.04 20.96
C VAL A 715 -6.30 -33.33 22.12
N GLY A 716 -7.19 -32.40 21.82
CA GLY A 716 -7.80 -31.53 22.83
C GLY A 716 -6.74 -30.73 23.59
N LYS A 717 -6.63 -30.95 24.90
CA LYS A 717 -5.67 -30.25 25.78
C LYS A 717 -4.38 -31.03 26.05
N VAL A 718 -4.19 -32.20 25.45
CA VAL A 718 -3.03 -33.06 25.68
C VAL A 718 -2.33 -33.43 24.38
N SER A 719 -1.09 -33.89 24.48
CA SER A 719 -0.33 -34.38 23.32
C SER A 719 0.10 -35.83 23.52
N LEU A 720 -0.16 -36.67 22.52
CA LEU A 720 0.23 -38.09 22.51
C LEU A 720 1.44 -38.28 21.61
N LYS A 721 2.42 -39.10 22.01
CA LYS A 721 3.52 -39.47 21.11
C LYS A 721 2.95 -40.24 19.91
N ALA A 722 3.31 -39.85 18.68
CA ALA A 722 2.79 -40.47 17.47
C ALA A 722 3.06 -41.98 17.40
N THR A 723 4.18 -42.44 17.96
CA THR A 723 4.55 -43.87 18.02
C THR A 723 3.59 -44.72 18.86
N LEU A 724 2.84 -44.14 19.80
CA LEU A 724 1.81 -44.87 20.56
C LEU A 724 0.54 -45.12 19.74
N LEU A 725 0.38 -44.38 18.63
CA LEU A 725 -0.74 -44.45 17.70
C LEU A 725 -0.36 -45.19 16.42
N LYS A 726 0.85 -45.77 16.39
CA LYS A 726 1.31 -46.68 15.34
C LYS A 726 0.62 -48.03 15.55
N ASN A 727 0.12 -48.64 14.48
CA ASN A 727 -0.40 -50.01 14.52
C ASN A 727 0.68 -50.98 14.98
#